data_AF-A0A522AYF9-F1
#
_entry.id   AF-A0A522AYF9-F1
#
_cell.length_a   1.000
_cell.length_b   1.000
_cell.length_c   1.000
_cell.angle_alpha   90.00
_cell.angle_beta   90.00
_cell.angle_gamma   90.00
#
_symmetry.space_group_name_H-M   'P 1'
#
loop_
_entity.id
_entity.type
_entity.pdbx_description
1 polymer ?
#
loop_
_entity_poly.entity_id
_entity_poly.type
_entity_poly.pdbx_seq_one_letter_code
_entity_poly.pdbx_strand_id
1 'polypeptide(L)'
;YPGLADGEVFDADTETALRAWQGSVGLVADGIAGPRAQIALDMAPPARFAVSLDTATVSTLFPFTRSANIANNLPYVAAALGAFGLTDPDMVAAALGTIRAETEGFVPIAESPSRFNTLAGLPPFSAYDATTRLGKQLGNRDPGDGRRYCGRGYVQLTGRANYARYGALLDIALAENPDAGCAPEVAACLLAAFIDTHQDRLRKALATNDLRAARKVVNGGSHGLVPFSDVVTRARAIWAAAAPAPALAGARRKAAATPALVTRKARLDVKPDPRDLRDRAYIPPPRSLPQAFPADADIARSLGHYTQARLILDQGQEGACTGFGLACVINYLRWRSAGMPKRFARISPRMLYHFARRFDEYEGENYEGSSCRGALKGWYHNGVCHEAKWDYQPGSDTLPAPGWDTEALETTLGVYYRIERQSITDLQAAIQEVGAIYVSANTHAGWDAVSRAKPPASHADLPVIDFDGVPSRGGGHAFALIGFNRTGFVIQNSWGPQWGAGGFAVLGYADWLANRIDAWVAALGVPGVVAGRFATKASAAGRAAAAPADWWSEETAYRHSIVLGNNGRVNHFDTVDGVNRTLHHQAAVLPDAWFRASGHARKRLVIYAHGGLNSEAGAIKRARAMGRYFLANGCYPLFLVWKSGLLESIGNALADKIPGTAQRVGGFADAATDPIVENTVGRFAARPLWSEMKENAELAARSGRGGDLLGDALKALASGWGDAFELHLVGHSAGSIALGRLIANFTGKDLDRHIRSVHLYAPACTVDFANRHYAPSPAIMDNLYLDILSDARERDDNVVSIYRKSLLYLVSNALEADKRVPILGLANVFDHDYNGWNGSPDTAETLANWRNAAEAHRLEKRLTRHDNDRFFARRGAVNAADKLERAAHGGFDNDVDVIGKTLERITGAALVMPVTDLVGF
;
A
#
# COMPACT_ATOMS: atom_id res chain seq x y z
N TYR A 1 0.54 -7.23 26.12
CA TYR A 1 -0.17 -8.28 25.36
C TYR A 1 -0.69 -9.28 26.37
N PRO A 2 -2.02 -9.45 26.55
CA PRO A 2 -2.57 -10.29 27.61
C PRO A 2 -2.18 -11.77 27.42
N GLY A 3 -1.80 -12.45 28.51
CA GLY A 3 -1.55 -13.90 28.51
C GLY A 3 -0.17 -14.33 28.01
N LEU A 4 0.76 -13.40 27.78
CA LEU A 4 2.14 -13.74 27.45
C LEU A 4 2.81 -14.42 28.65
N ALA A 5 3.43 -15.58 28.43
CA ALA A 5 4.15 -16.30 29.48
C ALA A 5 5.49 -15.62 29.80
N ASP A 6 5.91 -15.67 31.05
CA ASP A 6 7.27 -15.28 31.45
C ASP A 6 8.22 -16.47 31.22
N GLY A 7 9.40 -16.26 30.62
CA GLY A 7 10.41 -17.30 30.43
C GLY A 7 11.41 -17.01 29.31
N GLU A 8 12.17 -18.04 28.92
CA GLU A 8 13.19 -17.99 27.86
C GLU A 8 12.69 -18.54 26.51
N VAL A 9 11.42 -18.96 26.43
CA VAL A 9 10.84 -19.57 25.23
C VAL A 9 10.23 -18.49 24.34
N PHE A 10 10.75 -18.34 23.12
CA PHE A 10 10.12 -17.52 22.09
C PHE A 10 9.02 -18.33 21.39
N ASP A 11 7.82 -18.34 21.97
CA ASP A 11 6.67 -19.08 21.46
C ASP A 11 5.82 -18.28 20.45
N ALA A 12 4.80 -18.93 19.90
CA ALA A 12 3.91 -18.31 18.91
C ALA A 12 3.15 -17.09 19.45
N ASP A 13 2.85 -17.06 20.76
CA ASP A 13 2.20 -15.93 21.40
C ASP A 13 3.15 -14.73 21.53
N THR A 14 4.42 -15.00 21.85
CA THR A 14 5.50 -14.01 21.86
C THR A 14 5.77 -13.45 20.46
N GLU A 15 5.84 -14.31 19.45
CA GLU A 15 5.98 -13.91 18.05
C GLU A 15 4.80 -13.00 17.61
N THR A 16 3.58 -13.35 17.99
CA THR A 16 2.39 -12.57 17.65
C THR A 16 2.36 -11.23 18.39
N ALA A 17 2.76 -11.21 19.66
CA ALA A 17 2.92 -9.98 20.43
C ALA A 17 3.97 -9.05 19.79
N LEU A 18 5.08 -9.63 19.31
CA LEU A 18 6.11 -8.89 18.59
C LEU A 18 5.57 -8.30 17.28
N ARG A 19 4.80 -9.06 16.49
CA ARG A 19 4.13 -8.54 15.28
C ARG A 19 3.24 -7.34 15.57
N ALA A 20 2.42 -7.44 16.62
CA ALA A 20 1.54 -6.34 17.02
C ALA A 20 2.34 -5.08 17.40
N TRP A 21 3.43 -5.25 18.16
CA TRP A 21 4.33 -4.15 18.51
C TRP A 21 5.04 -3.57 17.29
N GLN A 22 5.65 -4.41 16.43
CA GLN A 22 6.34 -4.00 15.20
C GLN A 22 5.43 -3.13 14.33
N GLY A 23 4.18 -3.58 14.10
CA GLY A 23 3.18 -2.79 13.37
C GLY A 23 2.92 -1.44 14.04
N SER A 24 2.75 -1.42 15.38
CA SER A 24 2.48 -0.17 16.12
C SER A 24 3.60 0.88 16.03
N VAL A 25 4.83 0.46 15.74
CA VAL A 25 5.99 1.33 15.56
C VAL A 25 6.45 1.44 14.10
N GLY A 26 5.64 1.00 13.14
CA GLY A 26 5.93 1.16 11.72
C GLY A 26 7.03 0.24 11.16
N LEU A 27 7.44 -0.78 11.89
CA LEU A 27 8.28 -1.87 11.36
C LEU A 27 7.43 -2.84 10.53
N VAL A 28 8.10 -3.70 9.75
CA VAL A 28 7.42 -4.86 9.15
C VAL A 28 6.96 -5.77 10.27
N ALA A 29 5.65 -6.05 10.34
CA ALA A 29 5.07 -6.91 11.36
C ALA A 29 5.22 -8.40 11.01
N ASP A 30 6.46 -8.85 10.86
CA ASP A 30 6.83 -10.21 10.46
C ASP A 30 7.06 -11.17 11.65
N GLY A 31 7.18 -10.65 12.87
CA GLY A 31 7.39 -11.45 14.08
C GLY A 31 8.84 -11.83 14.30
N ILE A 32 9.76 -11.19 13.59
CA ILE A 32 11.19 -11.53 13.62
C ILE A 32 11.91 -10.56 14.55
N ALA A 33 12.46 -11.09 15.64
CA ALA A 33 13.24 -10.34 16.63
C ALA A 33 14.70 -10.10 16.18
N GLY A 34 14.90 -9.68 14.93
CA GLY A 34 16.24 -9.45 14.37
C GLY A 34 16.90 -8.16 14.90
N PRO A 35 18.13 -7.86 14.45
CA PRO A 35 18.90 -6.70 14.90
C PRO A 35 18.15 -5.37 14.85
N ARG A 36 17.36 -5.09 13.81
CA ARG A 36 16.61 -3.83 13.70
C ARG A 36 15.48 -3.75 14.73
N ALA A 37 14.76 -4.86 14.95
CA ALA A 37 13.76 -4.97 16.00
C ALA A 37 14.38 -4.84 17.41
N GLN A 38 15.51 -5.49 17.66
CA GLN A 38 16.22 -5.42 18.95
C GLN A 38 16.71 -4.00 19.26
N ILE A 39 17.23 -3.28 18.27
CA ILE A 39 17.60 -1.86 18.43
C ILE A 39 16.37 -1.01 18.75
N ALA A 40 15.24 -1.27 18.09
CA ALA A 40 13.99 -0.53 18.33
C ALA A 40 13.33 -0.86 19.69
N LEU A 41 13.66 -2.02 20.29
CA LEU A 41 13.27 -2.41 21.65
C LEU A 41 14.27 -1.96 22.73
N ASP A 42 15.30 -1.20 22.37
CA ASP A 42 16.41 -0.83 23.25
C ASP A 42 17.16 -2.04 23.86
N MET A 43 17.08 -3.22 23.22
CA MET A 43 17.79 -4.43 23.64
C MET A 43 19.26 -4.42 23.18
N ALA A 44 19.55 -3.67 22.11
CA ALA A 44 20.89 -3.51 21.56
C ALA A 44 21.14 -2.06 21.12
N PRO A 45 22.34 -1.50 21.35
CA PRO A 45 22.66 -0.17 20.85
C PRO A 45 22.90 -0.19 19.32
N PRO A 46 22.58 0.91 18.61
CA PRO A 46 22.93 1.02 17.19
C PRO A 46 24.45 1.02 17.00
N ALA A 47 24.93 0.28 16.00
CA ALA A 47 26.35 0.20 15.67
C ALA A 47 26.90 1.52 15.14
N ARG A 48 28.18 1.78 15.42
CA ARG A 48 28.92 2.92 14.85
C ARG A 48 29.66 2.50 13.59
N PHE A 49 29.28 3.07 12.46
CA PHE A 49 29.95 2.84 11.18
C PHE A 49 31.15 3.78 11.00
N ALA A 50 32.20 3.29 10.36
CA ALA A 50 33.35 4.12 9.97
C ALA A 50 33.03 5.09 8.81
N VAL A 51 31.84 4.95 8.22
CA VAL A 51 31.36 5.68 7.04
C VAL A 51 29.92 6.15 7.25
N SER A 52 29.51 7.19 6.54
CA SER A 52 28.10 7.61 6.53
C SER A 52 27.24 6.57 5.82
N LEU A 53 26.22 6.06 6.49
CA LEU A 53 25.28 5.06 6.01
C LEU A 53 23.84 5.54 6.16
N ASP A 54 23.56 6.73 5.61
CA ASP A 54 22.24 7.35 5.57
C ASP A 54 21.62 7.25 4.16
N THR A 55 20.30 7.44 4.06
CA THR A 55 19.57 7.34 2.79
C THR A 55 20.11 8.30 1.72
N ALA A 56 20.50 9.53 2.09
CA ALA A 56 20.97 10.50 1.11
C ALA A 56 22.30 10.07 0.49
N THR A 57 23.23 9.59 1.31
CA THR A 57 24.51 9.03 0.85
C THR A 57 24.28 7.80 -0.02
N VAL A 58 23.48 6.84 0.43
CA VAL A 58 23.25 5.59 -0.30
C VAL A 58 22.48 5.80 -1.61
N SER A 59 21.53 6.73 -1.68
CA SER A 59 20.84 7.06 -2.94
C SER A 59 21.81 7.49 -4.05
N THR A 60 22.92 8.16 -3.72
CA THR A 60 23.94 8.53 -4.73
C THR A 60 24.72 7.32 -5.29
N LEU A 61 24.77 6.22 -4.53
CA LEU A 61 25.37 4.96 -4.94
C LEU A 61 24.43 4.11 -5.82
N PHE A 62 23.14 4.47 -5.85
CA PHE A 62 22.07 3.74 -6.52
C PHE A 62 21.23 4.70 -7.39
N PRO A 63 21.79 5.24 -8.48
CA PRO A 63 21.17 6.31 -9.26
C PRO A 63 19.86 5.92 -9.96
N PHE A 64 19.62 4.61 -10.14
CA PHE A 64 18.40 4.08 -10.76
C PHE A 64 17.40 3.49 -9.77
N THR A 65 17.67 3.63 -8.47
CA THR A 65 16.86 3.03 -7.42
C THR A 65 16.01 4.10 -6.76
N ARG A 66 14.76 3.74 -6.47
CA ARG A 66 13.85 4.62 -5.74
C ARG A 66 14.40 4.84 -4.34
N SER A 67 14.57 6.11 -3.96
CA SER A 67 15.02 6.48 -2.62
C SER A 67 14.10 5.94 -1.51
N ALA A 68 12.83 5.62 -1.80
CA ALA A 68 11.93 5.03 -0.79
C ALA A 68 12.29 3.58 -0.47
N ASN A 69 12.72 2.81 -1.48
CA ASN A 69 13.19 1.45 -1.23
C ASN A 69 14.42 1.47 -0.34
N ILE A 70 15.38 2.38 -0.61
CA ILE A 70 16.56 2.56 0.21
C ILE A 70 16.16 2.99 1.64
N ALA A 71 15.32 4.01 1.78
CA ALA A 71 14.86 4.48 3.09
C ALA A 71 14.21 3.36 3.93
N ASN A 72 13.36 2.52 3.31
CA ASN A 72 12.64 1.46 4.02
C ASN A 72 13.51 0.25 4.37
N ASN A 73 14.60 0.00 3.64
CA ASN A 73 15.36 -1.25 3.73
C ASN A 73 16.79 -1.08 4.27
N LEU A 74 17.42 0.07 4.04
CA LEU A 74 18.76 0.38 4.55
C LEU A 74 18.89 0.22 6.07
N PRO A 75 17.89 0.60 6.89
CA PRO A 75 17.97 0.42 8.35
C PRO A 75 18.13 -1.06 8.77
N TYR A 76 17.47 -1.98 8.07
CA TYR A 76 17.64 -3.43 8.30
C TYR A 76 19.04 -3.89 7.91
N VAL A 77 19.53 -3.44 6.75
CA VAL A 77 20.91 -3.74 6.29
C VAL A 77 21.95 -3.20 7.26
N ALA A 78 21.81 -1.95 7.72
CA ALA A 78 22.71 -1.33 8.68
C ALA A 78 22.69 -2.05 10.04
N ALA A 79 21.50 -2.40 10.56
CA ALA A 79 21.39 -3.14 11.81
C ALA A 79 22.07 -4.53 11.71
N ALA A 80 21.83 -5.25 10.61
CA ALA A 80 22.45 -6.55 10.36
C ALA A 80 23.98 -6.46 10.22
N LEU A 81 24.51 -5.56 9.39
CA LEU A 81 25.96 -5.36 9.26
C LEU A 81 26.60 -4.99 10.61
N GLY A 82 25.93 -4.15 11.39
CA GLY A 82 26.34 -3.79 12.74
C GLY A 82 26.43 -4.98 13.69
N ALA A 83 25.41 -5.85 13.69
CA ALA A 83 25.37 -7.05 14.52
C ALA A 83 26.49 -8.05 14.18
N PHE A 84 26.91 -8.12 12.91
CA PHE A 84 28.05 -8.93 12.46
C PHE A 84 29.41 -8.21 12.53
N GLY A 85 29.48 -6.98 13.05
CA GLY A 85 30.72 -6.21 13.14
C GLY A 85 31.30 -5.75 11.79
N LEU A 86 30.50 -5.76 10.72
CA LEU A 86 30.88 -5.39 9.35
C LEU A 86 30.75 -3.87 9.13
N THR A 87 31.39 -3.08 9.98
CA THR A 87 31.22 -1.61 10.05
C THR A 87 32.29 -0.80 9.30
N ASP A 88 33.29 -1.47 8.73
CA ASP A 88 34.38 -0.84 8.00
C ASP A 88 34.01 -0.52 6.53
N PRO A 89 34.68 0.45 5.89
CA PRO A 89 34.30 0.93 4.56
C PRO A 89 34.27 -0.17 3.48
N ASP A 90 35.21 -1.13 3.52
CA ASP A 90 35.31 -2.15 2.48
C ASP A 90 34.17 -3.17 2.59
N MET A 91 33.80 -3.59 3.81
CA MET A 91 32.68 -4.51 4.00
C MET A 91 31.33 -3.85 3.70
N VAL A 92 31.14 -2.59 4.09
CA VAL A 92 29.92 -1.83 3.74
C VAL A 92 29.83 -1.65 2.22
N ALA A 93 30.94 -1.32 1.54
CA ALA A 93 30.96 -1.24 0.08
C ALA A 93 30.66 -2.59 -0.60
N ALA A 94 31.19 -3.69 -0.08
CA ALA A 94 30.91 -5.03 -0.59
C ALA A 94 29.43 -5.42 -0.43
N ALA A 95 28.81 -5.07 0.70
CA ALA A 95 27.40 -5.29 0.96
C ALA A 95 26.51 -4.50 -0.01
N LEU A 96 26.73 -3.18 -0.11
CA LEU A 96 25.97 -2.33 -1.03
C LEU A 96 26.20 -2.71 -2.50
N GLY A 97 27.44 -3.06 -2.86
CA GLY A 97 27.77 -3.56 -4.20
C GLY A 97 27.06 -4.87 -4.53
N THR A 98 26.92 -5.76 -3.55
CA THR A 98 26.14 -7.01 -3.68
C THR A 98 24.67 -6.71 -3.90
N ILE A 99 24.06 -5.85 -3.06
CA ILE A 99 22.66 -5.44 -3.21
C ILE A 99 22.40 -4.88 -4.61
N ARG A 100 23.28 -4.00 -5.12
CA ARG A 100 23.10 -3.42 -6.45
C ARG A 100 23.24 -4.43 -7.57
N ALA A 101 24.16 -5.38 -7.44
CA ALA A 101 24.37 -6.41 -8.45
C ALA A 101 23.23 -7.44 -8.52
N GLU A 102 22.62 -7.76 -7.38
CA GLU A 102 21.58 -8.81 -7.30
C GLU A 102 20.16 -8.25 -7.43
N THR A 103 19.89 -7.10 -6.81
CA THR A 103 18.51 -6.62 -6.62
C THR A 103 18.25 -5.20 -7.10
N GLU A 104 19.28 -4.42 -7.50
CA GLU A 104 19.33 -2.99 -7.90
C GLU A 104 18.32 -2.05 -7.22
N GLY A 105 17.03 -2.32 -7.35
CA GLY A 105 15.92 -1.72 -6.62
C GLY A 105 16.00 -1.72 -5.08
N PHE A 106 17.01 -2.32 -4.44
CA PHE A 106 17.21 -2.31 -2.97
C PHE A 106 16.00 -2.87 -2.21
N VAL A 107 15.42 -3.95 -2.74
CA VAL A 107 14.32 -4.69 -2.13
C VAL A 107 14.71 -6.16 -2.17
N PRO A 108 14.49 -6.94 -1.10
CA PRO A 108 14.72 -8.37 -1.16
C PRO A 108 13.74 -9.00 -2.16
N ILE A 109 14.25 -9.83 -3.07
CA ILE A 109 13.44 -10.44 -4.13
C ILE A 109 13.61 -11.95 -4.14
N ALA A 110 12.56 -12.65 -4.57
CA ALA A 110 12.67 -14.03 -5.02
C ALA A 110 13.08 -14.06 -6.50
N GLU A 111 13.94 -15.00 -6.84
CA GLU A 111 14.33 -15.30 -8.20
C GLU A 111 13.07 -15.57 -9.04
N SER A 112 13.04 -15.05 -10.27
CA SER A 112 11.96 -15.31 -11.21
C SER A 112 12.27 -16.49 -12.14
N PRO A 113 11.27 -17.21 -12.65
CA PRO A 113 11.49 -18.26 -13.65
C PRO A 113 12.22 -17.72 -14.89
N SER A 114 13.23 -18.44 -15.34
CA SER A 114 14.09 -18.09 -16.48
C SER A 114 14.56 -19.35 -17.20
N ARG A 115 15.08 -19.20 -18.42
CA ARG A 115 15.71 -20.31 -19.15
C ARG A 115 16.90 -20.96 -18.43
N PHE A 116 17.45 -20.30 -17.41
CA PHE A 116 18.62 -20.78 -16.66
C PHE A 116 18.24 -21.62 -15.44
N ASN A 117 17.05 -21.38 -14.89
CA ASN A 117 16.52 -22.11 -13.73
C ASN A 117 15.35 -23.03 -14.09
N THR A 118 14.76 -22.89 -15.28
CA THR A 118 13.61 -23.66 -15.74
C THR A 118 13.95 -24.41 -17.03
N LEU A 119 13.81 -25.74 -17.00
CA LEU A 119 14.02 -26.59 -18.16
C LEU A 119 12.83 -26.47 -19.12
N ALA A 120 13.08 -26.55 -20.43
CA ALA A 120 12.04 -26.40 -21.44
C ALA A 120 10.95 -27.48 -21.29
N GLY A 121 9.68 -27.06 -21.27
CA GLY A 121 8.53 -27.95 -21.12
C GLY A 121 8.30 -28.47 -19.69
N LEU A 122 9.08 -28.04 -18.71
CA LEU A 122 8.95 -28.45 -17.31
C LEU A 122 8.51 -27.28 -16.41
N PRO A 123 7.99 -27.57 -15.19
CA PRO A 123 7.56 -26.53 -14.25
C PRO A 123 8.67 -25.53 -13.91
N PRO A 124 8.31 -24.31 -13.47
CA PRO A 124 9.27 -23.30 -13.03
C PRO A 124 10.28 -23.83 -12.01
N PHE A 125 11.55 -23.45 -12.15
CA PHE A 125 12.68 -23.89 -11.30
C PHE A 125 13.06 -25.37 -11.40
N SER A 126 12.55 -26.10 -12.40
CA SER A 126 12.86 -27.52 -12.64
C SER A 126 14.34 -27.82 -12.83
N ALA A 127 15.19 -26.84 -13.20
CA ALA A 127 16.63 -27.07 -13.26
C ALA A 127 17.25 -27.29 -11.87
N TYR A 128 16.57 -26.87 -10.81
CA TYR A 128 16.99 -27.02 -9.41
C TYR A 128 16.38 -28.24 -8.74
N ASP A 129 15.46 -28.97 -9.38
CA ASP A 129 14.82 -30.12 -8.74
C ASP A 129 15.79 -31.28 -8.45
N ALA A 130 15.43 -32.11 -7.47
CA ALA A 130 16.26 -33.20 -6.94
C ALA A 130 16.77 -34.20 -7.99
N THR A 131 16.10 -34.30 -9.14
CA THR A 131 16.47 -35.20 -10.24
C THR A 131 17.64 -34.66 -11.08
N THR A 132 17.94 -33.36 -11.02
CA THR A 132 19.00 -32.75 -11.82
C THR A 132 20.35 -32.78 -11.09
N ARG A 133 21.44 -32.66 -11.87
CA ARG A 133 22.80 -32.54 -11.28
C ARG A 133 22.91 -31.32 -10.37
N LEU A 134 22.33 -30.19 -10.78
CA LEU A 134 22.40 -28.94 -10.04
C LEU A 134 21.57 -29.03 -8.75
N GLY A 135 20.35 -29.59 -8.81
CA GLY A 135 19.53 -29.81 -7.62
C GLY A 135 20.22 -30.66 -6.57
N LYS A 136 20.92 -31.73 -6.98
CA LYS A 136 21.72 -32.55 -6.06
C LYS A 136 22.86 -31.78 -5.40
N GLN A 137 23.54 -30.89 -6.14
CA GLN A 137 24.59 -30.01 -5.58
C GLN A 137 24.01 -28.97 -4.61
N LEU A 138 22.78 -28.53 -4.86
CA LEU A 138 22.02 -27.63 -4.00
C LEU A 138 21.41 -28.32 -2.77
N GLY A 139 21.56 -29.65 -2.66
CA GLY A 139 21.01 -30.46 -1.57
C GLY A 139 19.51 -30.68 -1.65
N ASN A 140 18.88 -30.44 -2.81
CA ASN A 140 17.47 -30.69 -3.04
C ASN A 140 17.22 -32.20 -3.17
N ARG A 141 16.19 -32.69 -2.48
CA ARG A 141 15.90 -34.13 -2.28
C ARG A 141 14.53 -34.54 -2.79
N ASP A 142 13.56 -33.63 -2.73
CA ASP A 142 12.17 -33.91 -3.07
C ASP A 142 11.75 -33.22 -4.37
N PRO A 143 10.82 -33.80 -5.16
CA PRO A 143 10.20 -33.09 -6.28
C PRO A 143 9.57 -31.77 -5.82
N GLY A 144 9.81 -30.68 -6.56
CA GLY A 144 9.32 -29.34 -6.20
C GLY A 144 10.27 -28.54 -5.30
N ASP A 145 11.35 -29.17 -4.80
CA ASP A 145 12.40 -28.46 -4.06
C ASP A 145 13.03 -27.32 -4.86
N GLY A 146 13.08 -27.44 -6.19
CA GLY A 146 13.63 -26.39 -7.03
C GLY A 146 12.87 -25.07 -6.86
N ARG A 147 11.53 -25.14 -6.84
CA ARG A 147 10.67 -23.98 -6.58
C ARG A 147 10.71 -23.57 -5.11
N ARG A 148 10.64 -24.54 -4.19
CA ARG A 148 10.61 -24.28 -2.74
C ARG A 148 11.86 -23.51 -2.30
N TYR A 149 13.04 -23.92 -2.77
CA TYR A 149 14.35 -23.34 -2.41
C TYR A 149 14.99 -22.54 -3.55
N CYS A 150 14.20 -21.78 -4.31
CA CYS A 150 14.74 -20.83 -5.29
C CYS A 150 15.52 -19.66 -4.62
N GLY A 151 16.24 -18.86 -5.41
CA GLY A 151 17.00 -17.72 -4.89
C GLY A 151 16.11 -16.71 -4.16
N ARG A 152 16.50 -16.26 -2.97
CA ARG A 152 15.79 -15.20 -2.20
C ARG A 152 16.76 -14.26 -1.48
N GLY A 153 16.30 -13.03 -1.22
CA GLY A 153 17.01 -12.01 -0.42
C GLY A 153 17.95 -11.11 -1.22
N TYR A 154 18.75 -10.29 -0.52
CA TYR A 154 19.74 -9.40 -1.16
C TYR A 154 20.94 -10.16 -1.73
N VAL A 155 21.31 -11.27 -1.10
CA VAL A 155 22.24 -12.27 -1.61
C VAL A 155 21.39 -13.49 -1.97
N GLN A 156 21.24 -13.78 -3.26
CA GLN A 156 20.31 -14.80 -3.74
C GLN A 156 20.67 -16.19 -3.19
N LEU A 157 19.98 -16.58 -2.10
CA LEU A 157 20.20 -17.85 -1.42
C LEU A 157 19.40 -18.96 -2.10
N THR A 158 20.07 -19.90 -2.78
CA THR A 158 19.42 -20.96 -3.56
C THR A 158 19.79 -22.34 -3.04
N GLY A 159 18.83 -23.26 -2.95
CA GLY A 159 19.05 -24.67 -2.61
C GLY A 159 18.85 -25.03 -1.14
N ARG A 160 18.20 -26.17 -0.88
CA ARG A 160 17.86 -26.66 0.47
C ARG A 160 19.06 -26.67 1.43
N ALA A 161 20.25 -27.07 0.96
CA ALA A 161 21.46 -27.10 1.80
C ALA A 161 21.86 -25.70 2.30
N ASN A 162 21.70 -24.68 1.46
CA ASN A 162 22.01 -23.30 1.82
C ASN A 162 20.97 -22.73 2.80
N TYR A 163 19.67 -22.97 2.56
CA TYR A 163 18.62 -22.58 3.50
C TYR A 163 18.80 -23.24 4.88
N ALA A 164 19.16 -24.53 4.92
CA ALA A 164 19.45 -25.23 6.18
C ALA A 164 20.69 -24.66 6.89
N ARG A 165 21.78 -24.42 6.15
CA ARG A 165 23.03 -23.88 6.72
C ARG A 165 22.85 -22.49 7.31
N TYR A 166 22.31 -21.55 6.53
CA TYR A 166 22.15 -20.18 6.99
C TYR A 166 20.98 -20.02 7.96
N GLY A 167 19.96 -20.87 7.86
CA GLY A 167 18.92 -20.97 8.89
C GLY A 167 19.50 -21.33 10.25
N ALA A 168 20.33 -22.37 10.32
CA ALA A 168 21.01 -22.75 11.56
C ALA A 168 21.97 -21.68 12.08
N LEU A 169 22.66 -20.96 11.19
CA LEU A 169 23.58 -19.88 11.57
C LEU A 169 22.85 -18.68 12.19
N LEU A 170 21.65 -18.36 11.68
CA LEU A 170 20.86 -17.22 12.13
C LEU A 170 19.82 -17.57 13.19
N ASP A 171 19.71 -18.84 13.55
CA ASP A 171 18.63 -19.39 14.38
C ASP A 171 17.23 -19.07 13.84
N ILE A 172 17.05 -19.27 12.53
CA ILE A 172 15.79 -19.07 11.81
C ILE A 172 15.47 -20.35 11.06
N ALA A 173 14.22 -20.83 11.15
CA ALA A 173 13.75 -22.04 10.47
C ALA A 173 13.58 -21.86 8.94
N LEU A 174 14.59 -21.34 8.25
CA LEU A 174 14.60 -21.04 6.81
C LEU A 174 14.39 -22.26 5.92
N ALA A 175 14.80 -23.45 6.36
CA ALA A 175 14.55 -24.68 5.60
C ALA A 175 13.06 -25.06 5.59
N GLU A 176 12.33 -24.72 6.65
CA GLU A 176 10.90 -24.98 6.82
C GLU A 176 10.08 -23.85 6.19
N ASN A 177 10.53 -22.61 6.36
CA ASN A 177 9.93 -21.40 5.80
C ASN A 177 10.90 -20.60 4.88
N PRO A 178 11.17 -21.07 3.64
CA PRO A 178 12.08 -20.39 2.72
C PRO A 178 11.68 -18.96 2.37
N ASP A 179 10.37 -18.66 2.31
CA ASP A 179 9.88 -17.32 1.94
C ASP A 179 10.29 -16.23 2.93
N ALA A 180 10.58 -16.58 4.19
CA ALA A 180 11.14 -15.65 5.16
C ALA A 180 12.47 -15.04 4.68
N GLY A 181 13.20 -15.68 3.76
CA GLY A 181 14.40 -15.11 3.12
C GLY A 181 14.16 -13.81 2.34
N CYS A 182 12.89 -13.47 2.04
CA CYS A 182 12.49 -12.20 1.46
C CYS A 182 12.00 -11.16 2.48
N ALA A 183 11.87 -11.50 3.76
CA ALA A 183 11.60 -10.51 4.80
C ALA A 183 12.82 -9.58 4.95
N PRO A 184 12.66 -8.24 5.01
CA PRO A 184 13.80 -7.32 5.03
C PRO A 184 14.84 -7.60 6.12
N GLU A 185 14.38 -7.93 7.34
CA GLU A 185 15.24 -8.28 8.47
C GLU A 185 16.09 -9.53 8.17
N VAL A 186 15.45 -10.60 7.70
CA VAL A 186 16.11 -11.88 7.40
C VAL A 186 17.03 -11.73 6.20
N ALA A 187 16.60 -11.05 5.14
CA ALA A 187 17.40 -10.81 3.95
C ALA A 187 18.67 -10.01 4.27
N ALA A 188 18.56 -9.02 5.16
CA ALA A 188 19.69 -8.25 5.67
C ALA A 188 20.64 -9.12 6.50
N CYS A 189 20.11 -9.95 7.41
CA CYS A 189 20.91 -10.89 8.19
C CYS A 189 21.60 -11.94 7.31
N LEU A 190 20.93 -12.46 6.28
CA LEU A 190 21.51 -13.36 5.29
C LEU A 190 22.65 -12.71 4.52
N LEU A 191 22.50 -11.45 4.09
CA LEU A 191 23.56 -10.68 3.45
C LEU A 191 24.78 -10.52 4.38
N ALA A 192 24.55 -10.10 5.63
CA ALA A 192 25.61 -9.91 6.60
C ALA A 192 26.34 -11.22 6.93
N ALA A 193 25.59 -12.28 7.25
CA ALA A 193 26.12 -13.61 7.54
C ALA A 193 26.92 -14.19 6.36
N PHE A 194 26.44 -13.98 5.13
CA PHE A 194 27.15 -14.42 3.94
C PHE A 194 28.49 -13.69 3.80
N ILE A 195 28.50 -12.36 3.96
CA ILE A 195 29.72 -11.54 3.86
C ILE A 195 30.70 -11.92 4.96
N ASP A 196 30.22 -12.07 6.20
CA ASP A 196 31.02 -12.46 7.35
C ASP A 196 31.72 -13.81 7.15
N THR A 197 30.97 -14.82 6.67
CA THR A 197 31.49 -16.15 6.34
C THR A 197 32.61 -16.10 5.28
N HIS A 198 32.65 -15.07 4.44
CA HIS A 198 33.60 -14.92 3.35
C HIS A 198 34.56 -13.73 3.50
N GLN A 199 34.58 -13.09 4.67
CA GLN A 199 35.20 -11.78 4.85
C GLN A 199 36.70 -11.79 4.55
N ASP A 200 37.43 -12.86 4.92
CA ASP A 200 38.88 -12.95 4.67
C ASP A 200 39.21 -12.86 3.18
N ARG A 201 38.42 -13.57 2.36
CA ARG A 201 38.59 -13.59 0.91
C ARG A 201 38.18 -12.27 0.28
N LEU A 202 37.10 -11.65 0.79
CA LEU A 202 36.64 -10.33 0.33
C LEU A 202 37.67 -9.25 0.66
N ARG A 203 38.14 -9.20 1.92
CA ARG A 203 39.17 -8.25 2.38
C ARG A 203 40.44 -8.38 1.55
N LYS A 204 40.93 -9.61 1.32
CA LYS A 204 42.11 -9.84 0.48
C LYS A 204 41.94 -9.28 -0.94
N ALA A 205 40.78 -9.51 -1.57
CA ALA A 205 40.51 -9.02 -2.92
C ALA A 205 40.34 -7.50 -2.97
N LEU A 206 39.63 -6.92 -1.99
CA LEU A 206 39.37 -5.48 -1.92
C LEU A 206 40.62 -4.67 -1.60
N ALA A 207 41.53 -5.22 -0.79
CA ALA A 207 42.84 -4.62 -0.48
C ALA A 207 43.74 -4.47 -1.72
N THR A 208 43.63 -5.38 -2.68
CA THR A 208 44.34 -5.30 -3.97
C THR A 208 43.52 -4.66 -5.09
N ASN A 209 42.36 -4.08 -4.76
CA ASN A 209 41.39 -3.53 -5.71
C ASN A 209 40.93 -4.53 -6.81
N ASP A 210 40.96 -5.84 -6.52
CA ASP A 210 40.50 -6.88 -7.44
C ASP A 210 38.98 -7.10 -7.26
N LEU A 211 38.21 -6.20 -7.85
CA LEU A 211 36.74 -6.21 -7.78
C LEU A 211 36.13 -7.44 -8.46
N ARG A 212 36.84 -8.04 -9.44
CA ARG A 212 36.41 -9.29 -10.09
C ARG A 212 36.53 -10.47 -9.14
N ALA A 213 37.65 -10.58 -8.43
CA ALA A 213 37.82 -11.61 -7.40
C ALA A 213 36.83 -11.42 -6.26
N ALA A 214 36.63 -10.18 -5.78
CA ALA A 214 35.63 -9.87 -4.77
C ALA A 214 34.22 -10.30 -5.20
N ARG A 215 33.82 -10.00 -6.45
CA ARG A 215 32.50 -10.40 -6.97
C ARG A 215 32.35 -11.92 -7.09
N LYS A 216 33.41 -12.62 -7.48
CA LYS A 216 33.43 -14.08 -7.57
C LYS A 216 33.26 -14.76 -6.22
N VAL A 217 33.69 -14.13 -5.13
CA VAL A 217 33.44 -14.63 -3.77
C VAL A 217 31.94 -14.63 -3.46
N VAL A 218 31.20 -13.60 -3.87
CA VAL A 218 29.78 -13.45 -3.52
C VAL A 218 28.86 -14.28 -4.41
N ASN A 219 29.07 -14.29 -5.72
CA ASN A 219 28.14 -14.90 -6.68
C ASN A 219 28.64 -16.22 -7.28
N GLY A 220 29.86 -16.65 -6.97
CA GLY A 220 30.51 -17.79 -7.61
C GLY A 220 31.00 -17.53 -9.05
N GLY A 221 30.66 -16.36 -9.63
CA GLY A 221 31.04 -15.92 -10.97
C GLY A 221 31.25 -14.40 -11.07
N SER A 222 31.17 -13.83 -12.28
CA SER A 222 31.33 -12.38 -12.51
C SER A 222 30.05 -11.70 -13.02
N HIS A 223 28.89 -12.35 -12.87
CA HIS A 223 27.60 -11.72 -13.17
C HIS A 223 27.36 -10.53 -12.23
N GLY A 224 26.92 -9.40 -12.79
CA GLY A 224 26.75 -8.15 -12.04
C GLY A 224 28.06 -7.45 -11.65
N LEU A 225 29.20 -7.76 -12.27
CA LEU A 225 30.49 -7.12 -11.93
C LEU A 225 30.47 -5.60 -12.14
N VAL A 226 29.86 -5.11 -13.22
CA VAL A 226 29.78 -3.67 -13.52
C VAL A 226 29.04 -2.90 -12.43
N PRO A 227 27.78 -3.25 -12.06
CA PRO A 227 27.08 -2.54 -10.99
C PRO A 227 27.77 -2.69 -9.63
N PHE A 228 28.35 -3.85 -9.32
CA PHE A 228 29.15 -4.05 -8.10
C PHE A 228 30.34 -3.09 -8.05
N SER A 229 31.11 -3.01 -9.14
CA SER A 229 32.33 -2.20 -9.21
C SER A 229 32.03 -0.70 -9.17
N ASP A 230 30.95 -0.26 -9.81
CA ASP A 230 30.51 1.14 -9.80
C ASP A 230 30.17 1.60 -8.36
N VAL A 231 29.46 0.79 -7.58
CA VAL A 231 29.16 1.11 -6.16
C VAL A 231 30.41 1.20 -5.34
N VAL A 232 31.27 0.18 -5.39
CA VAL A 232 32.49 0.14 -4.57
C VAL A 232 33.38 1.35 -4.89
N THR A 233 33.50 1.71 -6.16
CA THR A 233 34.30 2.87 -6.59
C THR A 233 33.69 4.20 -6.12
N ARG A 234 32.38 4.40 -6.31
CA ARG A 234 31.67 5.61 -5.85
C ARG A 234 31.71 5.76 -4.34
N ALA A 235 31.48 4.67 -3.61
CA ALA A 235 31.48 4.65 -2.15
C ALA A 235 32.85 5.05 -1.60
N ARG A 236 33.93 4.46 -2.13
CA ARG A 236 35.31 4.85 -1.77
C ARG A 236 35.58 6.33 -2.05
N ALA A 237 35.13 6.87 -3.19
CA ALA A 237 35.31 8.28 -3.51
C ALA A 237 34.55 9.22 -2.55
N ILE A 238 33.28 8.92 -2.26
CA ILE A 238 32.43 9.72 -1.36
C ILE A 238 32.98 9.70 0.06
N TRP A 239 33.32 8.52 0.58
CA TRP A 239 33.80 8.40 1.96
C TRP A 239 35.23 8.91 2.14
N ALA A 240 36.09 8.84 1.11
CA ALA A 240 37.41 9.47 1.14
C ALA A 240 37.31 11.00 1.17
N ALA A 241 36.39 11.60 0.42
CA ALA A 241 36.15 13.04 0.42
C ALA A 241 35.57 13.54 1.77
N ALA A 242 34.91 12.67 2.52
CA ALA A 242 34.33 12.97 3.84
C ALA A 242 35.32 12.76 5.01
N ALA A 243 36.49 12.16 4.78
CA ALA A 243 37.50 11.96 5.82
C ALA A 243 38.14 13.31 6.21
N PRO A 244 38.34 13.60 7.51
CA PRO A 244 39.02 14.83 7.93
C PRO A 244 40.44 14.85 7.38
N ALA A 245 40.82 15.94 6.69
CA ALA A 245 42.19 16.13 6.23
C ALA A 245 43.15 16.07 7.44
N PRO A 246 44.31 15.41 7.33
CA PRO A 246 45.29 15.40 8.42
C PRO A 246 45.69 16.84 8.73
N ALA A 247 45.56 17.23 10.00
CA ALA A 247 45.94 18.54 10.48
C ALA A 247 47.44 18.76 10.20
N LEU A 248 47.75 19.56 9.19
CA LEU A 248 49.09 20.10 9.01
C LEU A 248 49.38 21.04 10.18
N ALA A 249 50.13 20.53 11.16
CA ALA A 249 50.68 21.33 12.23
C ALA A 249 51.67 22.34 11.63
N GLY A 250 51.27 23.62 11.54
CA GLY A 250 52.20 24.69 11.23
C GLY A 250 51.55 26.00 10.79
N ALA A 251 51.88 27.07 11.51
CA ALA A 251 51.66 28.49 11.20
C ALA A 251 50.28 29.09 11.53
N ARG A 252 50.17 29.59 12.77
CA ARG A 252 49.25 30.67 13.16
C ARG A 252 49.53 31.92 12.30
N ARG A 253 48.64 32.26 11.36
CA ARG A 253 48.47 33.63 10.86
C ARG A 253 47.11 34.15 11.32
N LYS A 254 47.13 35.21 12.15
CA LYS A 254 45.94 35.99 12.48
C LYS A 254 45.42 36.65 11.20
N ALA A 255 44.33 36.13 10.66
CA ALA A 255 43.49 36.83 9.70
C ALA A 255 42.23 37.33 10.44
N ALA A 256 41.88 38.59 10.20
CA ALA A 256 40.72 39.24 10.78
C ALA A 256 39.44 38.46 10.47
N ALA A 257 38.58 38.32 11.48
CA ALA A 257 37.31 37.62 11.37
C ALA A 257 36.31 38.45 10.55
N THR A 258 36.21 38.16 9.26
CA THR A 258 34.98 38.41 8.50
C THR A 258 33.94 37.42 9.04
N PRO A 259 32.70 37.84 9.39
CA PRO A 259 31.68 36.90 9.82
C PRO A 259 31.42 35.92 8.67
N ALA A 260 31.71 34.64 8.90
CA ALA A 260 31.46 33.59 7.95
C ALA A 260 29.95 33.54 7.66
N LEU A 261 29.56 33.82 6.41
CA LEU A 261 28.27 33.38 5.89
C LEU A 261 28.22 31.86 6.10
N VAL A 262 27.32 31.42 6.97
CA VAL A 262 27.05 30.00 7.17
C VAL A 262 26.27 29.53 5.95
N THR A 263 26.95 29.12 4.88
CA THR A 263 26.33 28.48 3.73
C THR A 263 25.83 27.09 4.13
N ARG A 264 24.57 27.02 4.60
CA ARG A 264 23.85 25.76 4.75
C ARG A 264 23.22 25.42 3.41
N LYS A 265 23.87 24.60 2.58
CA LYS A 265 23.19 24.01 1.40
C LYS A 265 22.33 22.83 1.86
N ALA A 266 21.13 23.10 2.37
CA ALA A 266 20.10 22.07 2.46
C ALA A 266 19.79 21.54 1.04
N ARG A 267 19.48 20.25 0.89
CA ARG A 267 18.90 19.75 -0.38
C ARG A 267 17.50 20.36 -0.52
N LEU A 268 17.27 21.07 -1.61
CA LEU A 268 16.01 21.74 -1.95
C LEU A 268 15.46 21.10 -3.23
N ASP A 269 14.45 20.23 -3.07
CA ASP A 269 14.02 19.26 -4.07
C ASP A 269 12.49 19.22 -4.26
N VAL A 270 11.77 20.33 -4.01
CA VAL A 270 10.33 20.38 -4.34
C VAL A 270 10.11 20.16 -5.82
N LYS A 271 9.19 19.24 -6.15
CA LYS A 271 8.71 19.00 -7.51
C LYS A 271 7.42 19.78 -7.77
N PRO A 272 7.25 20.38 -8.97
CA PRO A 272 5.96 20.93 -9.41
C PRO A 272 4.87 19.86 -9.46
N ASP A 273 3.68 20.20 -8.99
CA ASP A 273 2.53 19.32 -9.04
C ASP A 273 2.14 18.99 -10.51
N PRO A 274 2.01 17.70 -10.89
CA PRO A 274 1.46 17.32 -12.20
C PRO A 274 0.08 17.93 -12.41
N ARG A 275 -0.38 18.18 -13.64
CA ARG A 275 -1.74 18.67 -13.87
C ARG A 275 -2.77 17.60 -13.49
N ASP A 276 -3.73 17.92 -12.64
CA ASP A 276 -4.86 17.04 -12.26
C ASP A 276 -6.16 17.86 -12.35
N LEU A 277 -7.08 17.46 -13.23
CA LEU A 277 -8.34 18.18 -13.47
C LEU A 277 -9.32 18.09 -12.27
N ARG A 278 -9.03 17.23 -11.29
CA ARG A 278 -9.85 17.08 -10.08
C ARG A 278 -9.45 18.02 -8.95
N ASP A 279 -8.33 18.75 -9.10
CA ASP A 279 -7.96 19.78 -8.15
C ASP A 279 -9.07 20.84 -8.07
N ARG A 280 -9.61 21.05 -6.87
CA ARG A 280 -10.64 22.06 -6.66
C ARG A 280 -9.99 23.44 -6.66
N ALA A 281 -10.42 24.33 -7.54
CA ALA A 281 -9.94 25.71 -7.56
C ALA A 281 -10.46 26.48 -6.33
N TYR A 282 -9.60 27.29 -5.74
CA TYR A 282 -9.98 28.26 -4.72
C TYR A 282 -10.66 29.45 -5.40
N ILE A 283 -11.85 29.82 -4.94
CA ILE A 283 -12.59 30.98 -5.42
C ILE A 283 -12.76 31.92 -4.22
N PRO A 284 -12.05 33.07 -4.18
CA PRO A 284 -12.09 33.95 -3.01
C PRO A 284 -13.46 34.62 -2.85
N PRO A 285 -13.93 34.84 -1.61
CA PRO A 285 -15.13 35.63 -1.37
C PRO A 285 -14.89 37.10 -1.77
N PRO A 286 -15.89 37.80 -2.32
CA PRO A 286 -15.74 39.20 -2.72
C PRO A 286 -15.72 40.12 -1.49
N ARG A 287 -14.54 40.30 -0.89
CA ARG A 287 -14.31 41.17 0.28
C ARG A 287 -13.08 42.05 0.06
N SER A 288 -13.12 43.27 0.58
CA SER A 288 -11.97 44.17 0.56
C SER A 288 -10.88 43.67 1.51
N LEU A 289 -9.65 43.55 0.99
CA LEU A 289 -8.48 43.13 1.77
C LEU A 289 -7.86 44.33 2.49
N PRO A 290 -7.28 44.15 3.69
CA PRO A 290 -6.51 45.18 4.36
C PRO A 290 -5.20 45.46 3.60
N GLN A 291 -4.51 46.56 3.91
CA GLN A 291 -3.21 46.88 3.29
C GLN A 291 -2.07 45.98 3.79
N ALA A 292 -2.24 45.37 4.96
CA ALA A 292 -1.32 44.41 5.54
C ALA A 292 -2.08 43.45 6.48
N PHE A 293 -1.59 42.22 6.58
CA PHE A 293 -2.14 41.18 7.44
C PHE A 293 -1.02 40.24 7.91
N PRO A 294 -1.01 39.80 9.19
CA PRO A 294 -1.79 40.32 10.31
C PRO A 294 -1.50 41.80 10.59
N ALA A 295 -2.31 42.49 11.40
CA ALA A 295 -2.00 43.87 11.79
C ALA A 295 -0.72 43.92 12.65
N ASP A 296 -0.03 45.07 12.73
CA ASP A 296 1.20 45.20 13.54
C ASP A 296 0.99 44.83 15.02
N ALA A 297 -0.16 45.21 15.60
CA ALA A 297 -0.51 44.83 16.96
C ALA A 297 -0.65 43.30 17.14
N ASP A 298 -1.12 42.61 16.09
CA ASP A 298 -1.17 41.16 16.07
C ASP A 298 0.23 40.58 15.89
N ILE A 299 1.09 41.13 15.04
CA ILE A 299 2.50 40.68 14.89
C ILE A 299 3.24 40.76 16.23
N ALA A 300 3.18 41.92 16.91
CA ALA A 300 3.81 42.16 18.20
C ALA A 300 3.46 41.12 19.26
N ARG A 301 2.19 40.68 19.27
CA ARG A 301 1.68 39.67 20.19
C ARG A 301 1.97 38.25 19.73
N SER A 302 1.66 37.96 18.47
CA SER A 302 1.50 36.60 17.95
C SER A 302 2.83 35.99 17.50
N LEU A 303 3.66 36.69 16.71
CA LEU A 303 4.87 36.08 16.16
C LEU A 303 5.94 35.86 17.23
N GLY A 304 6.02 36.74 18.23
CA GLY A 304 6.84 36.51 19.43
C GLY A 304 6.39 35.29 20.25
N HIS A 305 5.07 35.12 20.45
CA HIS A 305 4.53 33.92 21.11
C HIS A 305 4.79 32.65 20.30
N TYR A 306 4.71 32.72 18.97
CA TYR A 306 4.97 31.61 18.07
C TYR A 306 6.41 31.10 18.17
N THR A 307 7.39 32.03 18.17
CA THR A 307 8.80 31.68 18.40
C THR A 307 9.02 31.11 19.81
N GLN A 308 8.37 31.68 20.85
CA GLN A 308 8.44 31.14 22.22
C GLN A 308 7.85 29.74 22.35
N ALA A 309 6.79 29.44 21.59
CA ALA A 309 6.17 28.13 21.50
C ALA A 309 7.05 27.10 20.75
N ARG A 310 8.20 27.52 20.21
CA ARG A 310 9.16 26.68 19.45
C ARG A 310 8.53 26.06 18.19
N LEU A 311 7.69 26.81 17.49
CA LEU A 311 7.00 26.37 16.27
C LEU A 311 7.73 26.74 14.97
N ILE A 312 8.87 27.42 15.08
CA ILE A 312 9.79 27.63 13.95
C ILE A 312 10.67 26.39 13.82
N LEU A 313 10.44 25.64 12.75
CA LEU A 313 11.09 24.35 12.49
C LEU A 313 12.48 24.54 11.86
N ASP A 314 13.35 23.54 11.98
CA ASP A 314 14.64 23.46 11.28
C ASP A 314 14.76 22.10 10.57
N GLN A 315 14.68 22.11 9.24
CA GLN A 315 14.77 20.89 8.43
C GLN A 315 16.19 20.33 8.34
N GLY A 316 17.22 21.08 8.74
CA GLY A 316 18.61 20.65 8.58
C GLY A 316 19.00 20.48 7.10
N GLN A 317 19.69 19.38 6.77
CA GLN A 317 20.26 19.15 5.43
C GLN A 317 19.44 18.20 4.54
N GLU A 318 18.37 17.58 5.07
CA GLU A 318 17.52 16.65 4.33
C GLU A 318 16.57 17.40 3.37
N GLY A 319 16.25 16.78 2.23
CA GLY A 319 15.23 17.23 1.26
C GLY A 319 13.79 17.05 1.74
N ALA A 320 13.52 17.38 3.02
CA ALA A 320 12.24 17.17 3.68
C ALA A 320 11.30 18.39 3.62
N CYS A 321 11.63 19.39 2.80
CA CYS A 321 11.00 20.70 2.79
C CYS A 321 9.47 20.68 2.61
N THR A 322 8.91 19.73 1.86
CA THR A 322 7.45 19.61 1.70
C THR A 322 6.74 19.23 3.01
N GLY A 323 7.28 18.27 3.76
CA GLY A 323 6.74 17.88 5.07
C GLY A 323 6.89 19.01 6.08
N PHE A 324 8.03 19.71 6.06
CA PHE A 324 8.29 20.86 6.92
C PHE A 324 7.41 22.07 6.58
N GLY A 325 7.29 22.43 5.31
CA GLY A 325 6.46 23.55 4.85
C GLY A 325 4.99 23.32 5.16
N LEU A 326 4.48 22.10 4.95
CA LEU A 326 3.12 21.74 5.35
C LEU A 326 2.98 21.74 6.88
N ALA A 327 3.99 21.30 7.62
CA ALA A 327 3.97 21.37 9.08
C ALA A 327 3.94 22.81 9.62
N CYS A 328 4.61 23.75 8.96
CA CYS A 328 4.51 25.17 9.27
C CYS A 328 3.05 25.66 9.17
N VAL A 329 2.33 25.29 8.10
CA VAL A 329 0.92 25.64 7.92
C VAL A 329 0.05 25.00 9.02
N ILE A 330 0.18 23.70 9.24
CA ILE A 330 -0.65 22.98 10.21
C ILE A 330 -0.41 23.50 11.63
N ASN A 331 0.85 23.69 12.03
CA ASN A 331 1.19 24.24 13.34
C ASN A 331 0.62 25.64 13.53
N TYR A 332 0.74 26.51 12.52
CA TYR A 332 0.19 27.86 12.58
C TYR A 332 -1.33 27.87 12.73
N LEU A 333 -2.06 27.07 11.94
CA LEU A 333 -3.51 26.98 12.02
C LEU A 333 -3.98 26.41 13.38
N ARG A 334 -3.34 25.35 13.86
CA ARG A 334 -3.68 24.73 15.17
C ARG A 334 -3.42 25.70 16.32
N TRP A 335 -2.27 26.36 16.28
CA TRP A 335 -1.87 27.32 17.30
C TRP A 335 -2.79 28.54 17.33
N ARG A 336 -3.20 29.06 16.17
CA ARG A 336 -4.19 30.14 16.08
C ARG A 336 -5.55 29.71 16.63
N SER A 337 -6.03 28.52 16.26
CA SER A 337 -7.29 27.96 16.75
C SER A 337 -7.29 27.78 18.28
N ALA A 338 -6.13 27.44 18.85
CA ALA A 338 -5.94 27.30 20.29
C ALA A 338 -5.75 28.65 21.05
N GLY A 339 -5.96 29.80 20.41
CA GLY A 339 -5.82 31.11 21.05
C GLY A 339 -4.38 31.60 21.19
N MET A 340 -3.47 31.12 20.35
CA MET A 340 -2.08 31.61 20.24
C MET A 340 -1.24 31.52 21.54
N PRO A 341 -1.17 30.35 22.21
CA PRO A 341 -0.44 30.19 23.47
C PRO A 341 1.08 30.25 23.29
N LYS A 342 1.81 30.61 24.36
CA LYS A 342 3.29 30.66 24.39
C LYS A 342 3.96 29.28 24.44
N ARG A 343 3.20 28.21 24.65
CA ARG A 343 3.64 26.81 24.63
C ARG A 343 2.61 26.02 23.85
N PHE A 344 3.07 25.24 22.88
CA PHE A 344 2.18 24.47 22.03
C PHE A 344 2.90 23.24 21.47
N ALA A 345 2.18 22.13 21.34
CA ALA A 345 2.75 20.91 20.79
C ALA A 345 2.78 20.99 19.25
N ARG A 346 3.97 20.76 18.68
CA ARG A 346 4.15 20.71 17.22
C ARG A 346 3.79 19.33 16.66
N ILE A 347 3.34 19.33 15.42
CA ILE A 347 3.07 18.13 14.64
C ILE A 347 4.35 17.58 13.99
N SER A 348 4.36 16.31 13.62
CA SER A 348 5.54 15.64 13.05
C SER A 348 5.76 16.01 11.57
N PRO A 349 6.83 16.76 11.23
CA PRO A 349 7.21 16.95 9.83
C PRO A 349 7.74 15.66 9.20
N ARG A 350 8.30 14.73 10.01
CA ARG A 350 8.78 13.41 9.57
C ARG A 350 7.62 12.58 9.00
N MET A 351 6.49 12.51 9.71
CA MET A 351 5.31 11.79 9.24
C MET A 351 4.79 12.38 7.91
N LEU A 352 4.64 13.71 7.83
CA LEU A 352 4.16 14.36 6.60
C LEU A 352 5.08 14.11 5.41
N TYR A 353 6.39 14.23 5.60
CA TYR A 353 7.36 13.95 4.54
C TYR A 353 7.35 12.48 4.10
N HIS A 354 7.27 11.57 5.07
CA HIS A 354 7.21 10.13 4.81
C HIS A 354 6.01 9.75 3.93
N PHE A 355 4.83 10.29 4.24
CA PHE A 355 3.64 10.06 3.43
C PHE A 355 3.63 10.86 2.12
N ALA A 356 4.20 12.07 2.08
CA ALA A 356 4.29 12.88 0.86
C ALA A 356 4.94 12.12 -0.29
N ARG A 357 6.11 11.53 -0.03
CA ARG A 357 6.87 10.74 -1.01
C ARG A 357 6.05 9.59 -1.60
N ARG A 358 5.20 8.96 -0.79
CA ARG A 358 4.39 7.81 -1.22
C ARG A 358 3.30 8.19 -2.21
N PHE A 359 2.71 9.38 -2.06
CA PHE A 359 1.65 9.84 -2.94
C PHE A 359 2.16 10.48 -4.24
N ASP A 360 3.44 10.85 -4.29
CA ASP A 360 4.08 11.43 -5.48
C ASP A 360 4.85 10.44 -6.35
N GLU A 361 5.30 9.33 -5.77
CA GLU A 361 6.02 8.29 -6.50
C GLU A 361 5.06 7.52 -7.44
N TYR A 362 4.90 8.02 -8.67
CA TYR A 362 4.32 7.25 -9.79
C TYR A 362 5.29 6.14 -10.24
N GLU A 363 4.75 4.96 -10.57
CA GLU A 363 5.57 3.82 -10.94
C GLU A 363 6.38 4.07 -12.24
N GLY A 364 7.70 3.92 -12.17
CA GLY A 364 8.60 3.93 -13.33
C GLY A 364 9.64 5.05 -13.35
N GLU A 365 9.53 6.00 -12.43
CA GLU A 365 10.41 7.17 -12.38
C GLU A 365 11.17 7.23 -11.04
N ASN A 366 12.46 7.58 -11.11
CA ASN A 366 13.27 7.84 -9.93
C ASN A 366 13.12 9.31 -9.56
N TYR A 367 12.42 9.56 -8.46
CA TYR A 367 12.20 10.90 -7.95
C TYR A 367 13.11 11.15 -6.74
N GLU A 368 13.87 12.25 -6.78
CA GLU A 368 14.36 12.91 -5.57
C GLU A 368 13.34 13.99 -5.17
N GLY A 369 12.95 14.04 -3.90
CA GLY A 369 11.99 15.02 -3.35
C GLY A 369 10.52 14.58 -3.36
N SER A 370 9.62 15.54 -3.07
CA SER A 370 8.16 15.37 -3.15
C SER A 370 7.50 16.69 -3.57
N SER A 371 6.20 16.64 -3.84
CA SER A 371 5.35 17.74 -4.28
C SER A 371 4.46 18.25 -3.14
N CYS A 372 3.90 19.45 -3.33
CA CYS A 372 2.94 19.99 -2.38
C CYS A 372 1.66 19.14 -2.33
N ARG A 373 1.18 18.66 -3.48
CA ARG A 373 0.00 17.79 -3.53
C ARG A 373 0.24 16.46 -2.85
N GLY A 374 1.41 15.86 -2.98
CA GLY A 374 1.74 14.60 -2.31
C GLY A 374 1.65 14.73 -0.79
N ALA A 375 2.22 15.80 -0.23
CA ALA A 375 2.12 16.10 1.20
C ALA A 375 0.67 16.31 1.65
N LEU A 376 -0.14 17.04 0.88
CA LEU A 376 -1.56 17.25 1.16
C LEU A 376 -2.36 15.95 1.09
N LYS A 377 -2.10 15.07 0.12
CA LYS A 377 -2.72 13.73 0.05
C LYS A 377 -2.30 12.85 1.24
N GLY A 378 -1.03 12.94 1.63
CA GLY A 378 -0.50 12.31 2.84
C GLY A 378 -1.32 12.67 4.07
N TRP A 379 -1.51 13.97 4.29
CA TRP A 379 -2.31 14.50 5.39
C TRP A 379 -3.80 14.17 5.25
N TYR A 380 -4.37 14.23 4.05
CA TYR A 380 -5.77 13.90 3.78
C TYR A 380 -6.12 12.47 4.16
N HIS A 381 -5.27 11.51 3.81
CA HIS A 381 -5.55 10.09 4.03
C HIS A 381 -5.16 9.57 5.42
N ASN A 382 -4.20 10.22 6.10
CA ASN A 382 -3.62 9.67 7.33
C ASN A 382 -3.70 10.61 8.53
N GLY A 383 -4.10 11.88 8.36
CA GLY A 383 -3.94 12.88 9.40
C GLY A 383 -2.45 13.17 9.70
N VAL A 384 -2.15 13.70 10.88
CA VAL A 384 -0.76 13.89 11.33
C VAL A 384 -0.65 13.88 12.87
N CYS A 385 0.30 13.09 13.40
CA CYS A 385 0.55 13.00 14.83
C CYS A 385 1.42 14.14 15.36
N HIS A 386 1.55 14.25 16.68
CA HIS A 386 2.52 15.14 17.30
C HIS A 386 3.96 14.68 17.03
N GLU A 387 4.91 15.62 16.99
CA GLU A 387 6.33 15.30 16.78
C GLU A 387 6.88 14.34 17.85
N ALA A 388 6.36 14.38 19.08
CA ALA A 388 6.73 13.43 20.13
C ALA A 388 6.36 11.96 19.80
N LYS A 389 5.42 11.73 18.88
CA LYS A 389 5.08 10.39 18.39
C LYS A 389 5.91 9.98 17.18
N TRP A 390 6.54 10.91 16.48
CA TRP A 390 7.42 10.59 15.36
C TRP A 390 8.42 11.72 15.16
N ASP A 391 9.54 11.63 15.88
CA ASP A 391 10.53 12.69 15.93
C ASP A 391 11.28 12.83 14.61
N TYR A 392 11.69 14.05 14.28
CA TYR A 392 12.54 14.31 13.13
C TYR A 392 13.98 14.53 13.56
N GLN A 393 14.85 13.65 13.07
CA GLN A 393 16.30 13.82 13.18
C GLN A 393 16.90 13.66 11.78
N PRO A 394 17.67 14.66 11.28
CA PRO A 394 18.29 14.58 9.95
C PRO A 394 19.14 13.31 9.80
N GLY A 395 18.91 12.57 8.72
CA GLY A 395 19.65 11.33 8.44
C GLY A 395 19.32 10.15 9.36
N SER A 396 18.35 10.29 10.26
CA SER A 396 17.91 9.23 11.17
C SER A 396 16.65 8.53 10.64
N ASP A 397 16.60 7.22 10.82
CA ASP A 397 15.42 6.37 10.58
C ASP A 397 14.62 6.18 11.88
N THR A 398 14.18 7.29 12.48
CA THR A 398 13.36 7.26 13.69
C THR A 398 12.02 6.60 13.40
N LEU A 399 11.69 5.57 14.17
CA LEU A 399 10.39 4.91 14.13
C LEU A 399 9.34 5.76 14.87
N PRO A 400 8.07 5.71 14.45
CA PRO A 400 7.00 6.25 15.26
C PRO A 400 6.81 5.47 16.57
N ALA A 401 6.32 6.16 17.59
CA ALA A 401 5.93 5.58 18.86
C ALA A 401 4.49 5.01 18.79
N PRO A 402 4.15 3.99 19.60
CA PRO A 402 2.82 3.38 19.57
C PRO A 402 1.68 4.39 19.70
N GLY A 403 0.62 4.18 18.91
CA GLY A 403 -0.58 5.03 18.86
C GLY A 403 -0.43 6.32 18.04
N TRP A 404 0.66 6.49 17.30
CA TRP A 404 0.85 7.63 16.37
C TRP A 404 -0.25 7.73 15.32
N ASP A 405 -0.72 6.60 14.81
CA ASP A 405 -1.76 6.45 13.79
C ASP A 405 -3.12 6.93 14.31
N THR A 406 -3.49 6.50 15.52
CA THR A 406 -4.73 6.93 16.16
C THR A 406 -4.71 8.42 16.52
N GLU A 407 -3.57 8.94 16.99
CA GLU A 407 -3.41 10.36 17.29
C GLU A 407 -3.45 11.21 16.01
N ALA A 408 -2.95 10.69 14.90
CA ALA A 408 -2.94 11.40 13.64
C ALA A 408 -4.35 11.78 13.16
N LEU A 409 -5.35 10.95 13.46
CA LEU A 409 -6.76 11.20 13.14
C LEU A 409 -7.40 12.35 13.96
N GLU A 410 -6.72 12.82 15.01
CA GLU A 410 -7.15 14.00 15.76
C GLU A 410 -6.71 15.31 15.07
N THR A 411 -5.84 15.24 14.06
CA THR A 411 -5.40 16.40 13.24
C THR A 411 -5.51 16.07 11.75
N THR A 412 -6.71 16.21 11.19
CA THR A 412 -7.02 15.83 9.81
C THR A 412 -7.13 17.05 8.89
N LEU A 413 -7.01 16.82 7.58
CA LEU A 413 -7.30 17.83 6.57
C LEU A 413 -8.81 17.89 6.33
N GLY A 414 -9.41 19.07 6.48
CA GLY A 414 -10.83 19.27 6.23
C GLY A 414 -11.11 19.48 4.74
N VAL A 415 -10.56 20.56 4.19
CA VAL A 415 -10.65 20.88 2.76
C VAL A 415 -9.34 21.48 2.27
N TYR A 416 -9.04 21.27 1.00
CA TYR A 416 -7.91 21.90 0.34
C TYR A 416 -8.28 22.31 -1.09
N TYR A 417 -7.78 23.46 -1.50
CA TYR A 417 -8.04 24.07 -2.80
C TYR A 417 -6.75 24.59 -3.40
N ARG A 418 -6.62 24.46 -4.72
CA ARG A 418 -5.51 25.02 -5.48
C ARG A 418 -5.78 26.49 -5.76
N ILE A 419 -4.78 27.34 -5.52
CA ILE A 419 -4.87 28.79 -5.75
C ILE A 419 -4.26 29.11 -7.13
N GLU A 420 -4.84 30.06 -7.88
CA GLU A 420 -4.19 30.58 -9.08
C GLU A 420 -2.93 31.37 -8.69
N ARG A 421 -1.77 30.78 -9.00
CA ARG A 421 -0.46 31.25 -8.54
C ARG A 421 -0.12 32.65 -9.05
N GLN A 422 -0.70 33.07 -10.17
CA GLN A 422 -0.53 34.40 -10.75
C GLN A 422 -1.37 35.48 -10.05
N SER A 423 -2.48 35.11 -9.41
CA SER A 423 -3.36 36.06 -8.76
C SER A 423 -2.87 36.35 -7.34
N ILE A 424 -2.04 37.39 -7.19
CA ILE A 424 -1.57 37.84 -5.86
C ILE A 424 -2.75 38.07 -4.92
N THR A 425 -3.85 38.67 -5.43
CA THR A 425 -5.05 38.94 -4.66
C THR A 425 -5.71 37.66 -4.12
N ASP A 426 -5.73 36.57 -4.90
CA ASP A 426 -6.31 35.30 -4.44
C ASP A 426 -5.48 34.69 -3.31
N LEU A 427 -4.14 34.78 -3.41
CA LEU A 427 -3.23 34.34 -2.34
C LEU A 427 -3.45 35.17 -1.07
N GLN A 428 -3.54 36.50 -1.20
CA GLN A 428 -3.80 37.39 -0.05
C GLN A 428 -5.16 37.08 0.59
N ALA A 429 -6.20 36.88 -0.21
CA ALA A 429 -7.53 36.52 0.27
C ALA A 429 -7.51 35.18 1.03
N ALA A 430 -6.85 34.16 0.48
CA ALA A 430 -6.70 32.86 1.12
C ALA A 430 -5.93 32.95 2.46
N ILE A 431 -4.86 33.74 2.50
CA ILE A 431 -4.08 34.01 3.72
C ILE A 431 -4.96 34.70 4.77
N GLN A 432 -5.75 35.71 4.39
CA GLN A 432 -6.61 36.40 5.35
C GLN A 432 -7.72 35.49 5.88
N GLU A 433 -8.34 34.70 5.00
CA GLU A 433 -9.49 33.85 5.34
C GLU A 433 -9.09 32.68 6.24
N VAL A 434 -8.05 31.94 5.86
CA VAL A 434 -7.66 30.70 6.55
C VAL A 434 -6.54 30.95 7.54
N GLY A 435 -5.65 31.89 7.24
CA GLY A 435 -4.56 32.31 8.10
C GLY A 435 -3.17 31.94 7.60
N ALA A 436 -3.06 30.82 6.90
CA ALA A 436 -1.83 30.40 6.25
C ALA A 436 -2.13 29.61 4.98
N ILE A 437 -1.25 29.71 3.99
CA ILE A 437 -1.31 28.90 2.79
C ILE A 437 0.02 28.16 2.59
N TYR A 438 -0.07 26.98 1.98
CA TYR A 438 1.05 26.11 1.69
C TYR A 438 1.53 26.35 0.26
N VAL A 439 2.80 26.73 0.10
CA VAL A 439 3.35 27.11 -1.20
C VAL A 439 4.73 26.52 -1.43
N SER A 440 5.16 26.56 -2.68
CA SER A 440 6.55 26.30 -3.06
C SER A 440 7.06 27.28 -4.10
N ALA A 441 8.37 27.54 -4.07
CA ALA A 441 9.06 28.42 -5.03
C ALA A 441 10.53 28.02 -5.19
N ASN A 442 11.15 28.40 -6.32
CA ASN A 442 12.59 28.28 -6.48
C ASN A 442 13.32 29.30 -5.59
N THR A 443 14.32 28.84 -4.85
CA THR A 443 15.17 29.71 -4.04
C THR A 443 16.34 30.28 -4.86
N HIS A 444 16.93 31.37 -4.38
CA HIS A 444 18.07 32.07 -4.98
C HIS A 444 18.96 32.67 -3.89
N ALA A 445 20.09 33.26 -4.27
CA ALA A 445 21.11 33.75 -3.33
C ALA A 445 20.60 34.74 -2.27
N GLY A 446 19.52 35.47 -2.56
CA GLY A 446 18.86 36.38 -1.60
C GLY A 446 18.33 35.65 -0.36
N TRP A 447 17.92 34.39 -0.48
CA TRP A 447 17.46 33.56 0.63
C TRP A 447 18.58 33.22 1.61
N ASP A 448 19.81 33.06 1.11
CA ASP A 448 20.99 32.81 1.94
C ASP A 448 21.50 34.09 2.63
N ALA A 449 21.22 35.25 2.05
CA ALA A 449 21.68 36.56 2.51
C ALA A 449 20.75 37.25 3.53
N VAL A 450 19.61 36.64 3.87
CA VAL A 450 18.64 37.23 4.81
C VAL A 450 19.27 37.42 6.19
N SER A 451 19.31 38.67 6.65
CA SER A 451 19.92 39.03 7.94
C SER A 451 19.18 38.39 9.13
N ARG A 452 19.95 38.04 10.17
CA ARG A 452 19.41 37.48 11.41
C ARG A 452 18.90 38.59 12.31
N ALA A 453 17.64 38.51 12.72
CA ALA A 453 17.01 39.47 13.61
C ALA A 453 16.17 38.80 14.71
N LYS A 454 15.81 39.56 15.74
CA LYS A 454 14.85 39.13 16.77
C LYS A 454 13.47 38.90 16.13
N PRO A 455 12.57 38.16 16.80
CA PRO A 455 11.19 38.04 16.33
C PRO A 455 10.58 39.43 16.07
N PRO A 456 9.84 39.60 14.97
CA PRO A 456 9.33 40.90 14.53
C PRO A 456 8.26 41.41 15.51
N ALA A 457 8.24 42.72 15.76
CA ALA A 457 7.17 43.39 16.50
C ALA A 457 6.16 44.06 15.55
N SER A 458 6.54 44.27 14.30
CA SER A 458 5.74 44.91 13.25
C SER A 458 6.17 44.41 11.87
N HIS A 459 5.43 44.77 10.83
CA HIS A 459 5.84 44.53 9.45
C HIS A 459 7.15 45.23 9.08
N ALA A 460 7.49 46.34 9.74
CA ALA A 460 8.73 47.09 9.48
C ALA A 460 9.99 46.34 9.93
N ASP A 461 9.84 45.38 10.86
CA ASP A 461 10.96 44.58 11.39
C ASP A 461 11.27 43.35 10.51
N LEU A 462 10.45 43.06 9.50
CA LEU A 462 10.62 41.89 8.64
C LEU A 462 11.63 42.19 7.53
N PRO A 463 12.74 41.43 7.42
CA PRO A 463 13.68 41.60 6.32
C PRO A 463 13.03 41.14 5.00
N VAL A 464 13.24 41.91 3.94
CA VAL A 464 12.83 41.55 2.58
C VAL A 464 13.93 40.68 1.96
N ILE A 465 13.54 39.59 1.30
CA ILE A 465 14.46 38.75 0.53
C ILE A 465 14.89 39.52 -0.73
N ASP A 466 16.20 39.71 -0.89
CA ASP A 466 16.72 40.49 -2.01
C ASP A 466 16.64 39.71 -3.32
N PHE A 467 15.91 40.25 -4.29
CA PHE A 467 15.66 39.62 -5.59
C PHE A 467 16.26 40.46 -6.70
N ASP A 468 17.18 39.86 -7.46
CA ASP A 468 17.94 40.49 -8.53
C ASP A 468 17.14 40.66 -9.85
N GLY A 469 15.88 40.22 -9.87
CA GLY A 469 15.02 40.25 -11.05
C GLY A 469 15.17 39.03 -11.96
N VAL A 470 16.05 38.07 -11.64
CA VAL A 470 16.33 36.90 -12.47
C VAL A 470 15.67 35.65 -11.90
N PRO A 471 14.71 35.03 -12.62
CA PRO A 471 14.08 33.79 -12.17
C PRO A 471 15.11 32.67 -11.96
N SER A 472 15.07 32.05 -10.79
CA SER A 472 15.86 30.86 -10.48
C SER A 472 15.26 29.63 -11.12
N ARG A 473 16.12 28.70 -11.55
CA ARG A 473 15.74 27.45 -12.23
C ARG A 473 16.06 26.20 -11.40
N GLY A 474 16.46 26.35 -10.15
CA GLY A 474 16.79 25.23 -9.25
C GLY A 474 16.55 25.57 -7.78
N GLY A 475 16.62 24.56 -6.93
CA GLY A 475 16.46 24.72 -5.48
C GLY A 475 15.02 25.00 -5.05
N GLY A 476 14.07 24.18 -5.50
CA GLY A 476 12.66 24.27 -5.12
C GLY A 476 12.49 24.04 -3.62
N HIS A 477 11.79 24.96 -2.95
CA HIS A 477 11.56 24.95 -1.50
C HIS A 477 10.09 25.15 -1.18
N ALA A 478 9.60 24.44 -0.16
CA ALA A 478 8.21 24.48 0.29
C ALA A 478 8.14 25.12 1.68
N PHE A 479 7.19 26.03 1.85
CA PHE A 479 7.08 26.87 3.05
C PHE A 479 5.64 27.38 3.24
N ALA A 480 5.41 28.09 4.34
CA ALA A 480 4.11 28.69 4.64
C ALA A 480 4.13 30.21 4.36
N LEU A 481 3.08 30.72 3.73
CA LEU A 481 2.77 32.14 3.74
C LEU A 481 1.71 32.40 4.79
N ILE A 482 2.00 33.30 5.74
CA ILE A 482 1.16 33.57 6.91
C ILE A 482 0.60 34.99 6.97
N GLY A 483 0.98 35.82 5.99
CA GLY A 483 0.66 37.24 5.94
C GLY A 483 1.06 37.89 4.63
N PHE A 484 0.76 39.18 4.51
CA PHE A 484 1.16 40.02 3.38
C PHE A 484 1.19 41.50 3.79
N ASN A 485 1.89 42.31 3.01
CA ASN A 485 1.88 43.77 3.12
C ASN A 485 2.01 44.41 1.73
N ARG A 486 2.30 45.72 1.66
CA ARG A 486 2.48 46.42 0.37
C ARG A 486 3.66 45.93 -0.46
N THR A 487 4.66 45.31 0.16
CA THR A 487 5.91 44.88 -0.48
C THR A 487 5.82 43.43 -0.97
N GLY A 488 5.18 42.56 -0.19
CA GLY A 488 5.17 41.12 -0.50
C GLY A 488 4.45 40.27 0.54
N PHE A 489 4.67 38.96 0.45
CA PHE A 489 4.12 37.96 1.37
C PHE A 489 5.04 37.74 2.57
N VAL A 490 4.46 37.56 3.76
CA VAL A 490 5.20 37.17 4.97
C VAL A 490 5.37 35.65 4.97
N ILE A 491 6.62 35.20 4.88
CA ILE A 491 7.02 33.79 4.92
C ILE A 491 7.24 33.37 6.38
N GLN A 492 6.75 32.17 6.74
CA GLN A 492 7.35 31.35 7.79
C GLN A 492 8.21 30.26 7.15
N ASN A 493 9.52 30.31 7.38
CA ASN A 493 10.47 29.34 6.84
C ASN A 493 10.73 28.18 7.84
N SER A 494 11.40 27.13 7.36
CA SER A 494 11.78 25.93 8.11
C SER A 494 13.30 25.77 8.27
N TRP A 495 14.04 26.88 8.32
CA TRP A 495 15.52 26.91 8.48
C TRP A 495 15.96 27.36 9.88
N GLY A 496 15.09 27.18 10.86
CA GLY A 496 15.31 27.53 12.25
C GLY A 496 15.08 29.02 12.57
N PRO A 497 15.01 29.36 13.87
CA PRO A 497 14.67 30.70 14.34
C PRO A 497 15.79 31.74 14.11
N GLN A 498 16.97 31.30 13.66
CA GLN A 498 18.09 32.20 13.35
C GLN A 498 18.01 32.79 11.95
N TRP A 499 17.17 32.24 11.07
CA TRP A 499 17.00 32.76 9.72
C TRP A 499 15.96 33.89 9.72
N GLY A 500 16.26 35.03 9.08
CA GLY A 500 15.36 36.19 9.07
C GLY A 500 15.09 36.78 10.46
N ALA A 501 13.92 37.38 10.61
CA ALA A 501 13.41 37.86 11.90
C ALA A 501 12.72 36.71 12.63
N GLY A 502 13.47 35.92 13.41
CA GLY A 502 12.90 34.82 14.19
C GLY A 502 12.28 33.69 13.35
N GLY A 503 12.74 33.47 12.12
CA GLY A 503 12.17 32.50 11.16
C GLY A 503 11.28 33.12 10.08
N PHE A 504 11.08 34.44 10.11
CA PHE A 504 10.18 35.17 9.21
C PHE A 504 10.93 36.15 8.28
N ALA A 505 10.42 36.33 7.08
CA ALA A 505 10.90 37.31 6.10
C ALA A 505 9.77 37.72 5.14
N VAL A 506 10.01 38.70 4.28
CA VAL A 506 9.10 39.12 3.20
C VAL A 506 9.61 38.63 1.85
N LEU A 507 8.79 37.87 1.13
CA LEU A 507 8.98 37.54 -0.28
C LEU A 507 8.30 38.58 -1.15
N GLY A 508 9.08 39.34 -1.92
CA GLY A 508 8.54 40.36 -2.82
C GLY A 508 7.55 39.78 -3.84
N TYR A 509 6.55 40.57 -4.23
CA TYR A 509 5.57 40.10 -5.23
C TYR A 509 6.21 39.78 -6.59
N ALA A 510 7.20 40.57 -7.01
CA ALA A 510 7.96 40.31 -8.24
C ALA A 510 8.74 38.99 -8.16
N ASP A 511 9.32 38.70 -7.00
CA ASP A 511 10.04 37.45 -6.73
C ASP A 511 9.08 36.24 -6.80
N TRP A 512 7.93 36.31 -6.10
CA TRP A 512 6.89 35.27 -6.22
C TRP A 512 6.46 35.04 -7.67
N LEU A 513 6.17 36.11 -8.43
CA LEU A 513 5.79 36.02 -9.83
C LEU A 513 6.92 35.53 -10.76
N ALA A 514 8.18 35.55 -10.33
CA ALA A 514 9.29 34.96 -11.06
C ALA A 514 9.49 33.48 -10.70
N ASN A 515 9.36 33.13 -9.41
CA ASN A 515 9.87 31.87 -8.86
C ASN A 515 8.81 30.88 -8.35
N ARG A 516 7.51 31.23 -8.36
CA ARG A 516 6.41 30.35 -7.87
C ARG A 516 6.40 28.97 -8.55
N ILE A 517 6.16 27.94 -7.74
CA ILE A 517 5.95 26.56 -8.19
C ILE A 517 4.50 26.14 -7.92
N ASP A 518 4.07 25.99 -6.66
CA ASP A 518 2.70 25.60 -6.29
C ASP A 518 2.11 26.46 -5.17
N ALA A 519 0.78 26.56 -5.13
CA ALA A 519 0.06 27.28 -4.08
C ALA A 519 -1.28 26.59 -3.74
N TRP A 520 -1.46 26.32 -2.45
CA TRP A 520 -2.59 25.61 -1.89
C TRP A 520 -3.08 26.28 -0.62
N VAL A 521 -4.40 26.39 -0.49
CA VAL A 521 -5.05 26.72 0.78
C VAL A 521 -5.64 25.44 1.37
N ALA A 522 -5.44 25.25 2.67
CA ALA A 522 -5.91 24.07 3.39
C ALA A 522 -6.48 24.48 4.75
N ALA A 523 -7.65 23.93 5.10
CA ALA A 523 -8.28 24.15 6.39
C ALA A 523 -8.27 22.86 7.23
N LEU A 524 -8.10 23.02 8.54
CA LEU A 524 -8.15 21.90 9.49
C LEU A 524 -9.53 21.22 9.46
N GLY A 525 -9.53 19.90 9.49
CA GLY A 525 -10.73 19.10 9.69
C GLY A 525 -11.20 19.13 11.13
N VAL A 526 -12.43 18.67 11.37
CA VAL A 526 -12.89 18.41 12.73
C VAL A 526 -12.18 17.14 13.23
N PRO A 527 -11.58 17.15 14.44
CA PRO A 527 -10.97 15.94 15.00
C PRO A 527 -11.92 14.74 14.94
N GLY A 528 -11.42 13.60 14.48
CA GLY A 528 -12.24 12.40 14.29
C GLY A 528 -13.20 12.44 13.09
N VAL A 529 -13.16 13.49 12.26
CA VAL A 529 -13.89 13.54 10.98
C VAL A 529 -12.88 13.57 9.84
N VAL A 530 -12.74 12.46 9.14
CA VAL A 530 -11.90 12.36 7.94
C VAL A 530 -12.82 12.35 6.74
N ALA A 531 -13.03 13.49 6.07
CA ALA A 531 -13.65 13.57 4.74
C ALA A 531 -14.86 12.61 4.49
N GLY A 532 -15.87 12.65 5.36
CA GLY A 532 -17.06 11.78 5.26
C GLY A 532 -16.97 10.45 6.04
N ARG A 533 -15.82 10.15 6.65
CA ARG A 533 -15.56 9.04 7.56
C ARG A 533 -15.60 9.55 8.99
N PHE A 534 -16.63 9.15 9.73
CA PHE A 534 -16.75 9.42 11.15
C PHE A 534 -15.87 8.43 11.92
N ALA A 535 -14.82 8.91 12.58
CA ALA A 535 -14.17 8.18 13.66
C ALA A 535 -15.12 8.23 14.86
N THR A 536 -15.80 7.12 15.13
CA THR A 536 -16.71 7.05 16.28
C THR A 536 -15.91 6.72 17.54
N LYS A 537 -15.64 7.75 18.35
CA LYS A 537 -15.69 7.57 19.81
C LYS A 537 -17.15 7.60 20.21
N ALA A 538 -17.57 6.57 20.94
CA ALA A 538 -18.92 6.43 21.45
C ALA A 538 -19.38 7.70 22.20
N SER A 539 -20.29 8.48 21.63
CA SER A 539 -21.30 9.26 22.36
C SER A 539 -22.36 9.79 21.39
N ALA A 540 -23.59 9.85 21.88
CA ALA A 540 -24.83 10.00 21.14
C ALA A 540 -25.09 11.40 20.52
N ALA A 541 -26.03 11.38 19.57
CA ALA A 541 -26.92 12.44 19.10
C ALA A 541 -26.39 13.48 18.09
N GLY A 542 -26.85 13.33 16.83
CA GLY A 542 -26.82 14.39 15.82
C GLY A 542 -27.25 13.89 14.44
N ARG A 543 -28.47 14.25 14.01
CA ARG A 543 -29.12 13.78 12.77
C ARG A 543 -28.41 14.24 11.48
N ALA A 544 -27.85 13.28 10.75
CA ALA A 544 -27.70 13.29 9.29
C ALA A 544 -28.34 11.98 8.78
N ALA A 545 -28.90 11.98 7.56
CA ALA A 545 -29.70 10.90 6.99
C ALA A 545 -29.14 9.51 7.35
N ALA A 546 -29.83 8.83 8.27
CA ALA A 546 -29.29 7.69 8.99
C ALA A 546 -29.12 6.50 8.03
N ALA A 547 -27.88 6.06 7.84
CA ALA A 547 -27.64 4.64 7.60
C ALA A 547 -28.38 3.85 8.72
N PRO A 548 -28.90 2.64 8.46
CA PRO A 548 -29.47 1.82 9.51
C PRO A 548 -28.49 1.78 10.69
N ALA A 549 -28.98 1.97 11.92
CA ALA A 549 -28.18 2.26 13.13
C ALA A 549 -27.04 1.26 13.43
N ASP A 550 -27.00 0.15 12.69
CA ASP A 550 -26.16 -1.02 12.89
C ASP A 550 -25.20 -1.30 11.71
N TRP A 551 -25.09 -0.45 10.68
CA TRP A 551 -24.10 -0.64 9.60
C TRP A 551 -22.70 -0.22 10.05
N TRP A 552 -21.66 -0.88 9.56
CA TRP A 552 -20.29 -0.42 9.84
C TRP A 552 -20.04 0.98 9.26
N SER A 553 -19.13 1.70 9.93
CA SER A 553 -18.52 2.90 9.35
C SER A 553 -17.73 2.53 8.10
N GLU A 554 -17.53 3.51 7.21
CA GLU A 554 -16.67 3.34 6.04
C GLU A 554 -15.24 2.96 6.45
N GLU A 555 -14.72 3.56 7.53
CA GLU A 555 -13.39 3.23 8.07
C GLU A 555 -13.28 1.76 8.47
N THR A 556 -14.26 1.23 9.22
CA THR A 556 -14.28 -0.18 9.61
C THR A 556 -14.31 -1.08 8.37
N ALA A 557 -15.11 -0.74 7.37
CA ALA A 557 -15.16 -1.50 6.13
C ALA A 557 -13.82 -1.50 5.37
N TYR A 558 -13.11 -0.36 5.30
CA TYR A 558 -11.76 -0.32 4.69
C TYR A 558 -10.74 -1.12 5.49
N ARG A 559 -10.76 -1.09 6.83
CA ARG A 559 -9.87 -1.94 7.66
C ARG A 559 -10.09 -3.44 7.44
N HIS A 560 -11.29 -3.82 7.02
CA HIS A 560 -11.66 -5.18 6.63
C HIS A 560 -11.59 -5.41 5.11
N SER A 561 -10.99 -4.53 4.31
CA SER A 561 -10.97 -4.64 2.85
C SER A 561 -9.59 -4.47 2.24
N ILE A 562 -9.15 -5.42 1.41
CA ILE A 562 -7.95 -5.29 0.59
C ILE A 562 -8.35 -4.77 -0.79
N VAL A 563 -7.95 -3.54 -1.11
CA VAL A 563 -8.29 -2.87 -2.37
C VAL A 563 -7.17 -3.05 -3.39
N LEU A 564 -7.46 -3.78 -4.46
CA LEU A 564 -6.52 -4.10 -5.54
C LEU A 564 -6.76 -3.22 -6.77
N GLY A 565 -5.66 -2.77 -7.39
CA GLY A 565 -5.65 -2.08 -8.67
C GLY A 565 -5.53 -3.02 -9.85
N ASN A 566 -5.70 -2.46 -11.06
CA ASN A 566 -5.64 -3.24 -12.30
C ASN A 566 -4.27 -3.92 -12.46
N ASN A 567 -3.17 -3.32 -11.99
CA ASN A 567 -1.85 -3.96 -12.00
C ASN A 567 -1.64 -5.04 -10.91
N GLY A 568 -2.69 -5.47 -10.21
CA GLY A 568 -2.63 -6.44 -9.12
C GLY A 568 -2.02 -5.92 -7.81
N ARG A 569 -1.63 -4.64 -7.73
CA ARG A 569 -1.08 -4.06 -6.50
C ARG A 569 -2.18 -3.61 -5.56
N VAL A 570 -1.85 -3.53 -4.29
CA VAL A 570 -2.68 -2.86 -3.28
C VAL A 570 -2.67 -1.35 -3.57
N ASN A 571 -3.86 -0.78 -3.77
CA ASN A 571 -4.07 0.65 -3.99
C ASN A 571 -4.23 1.42 -2.70
N HIS A 572 -4.86 0.79 -1.71
CA HIS A 572 -5.14 1.37 -0.41
C HIS A 572 -4.58 0.45 0.66
N PHE A 573 -3.56 0.93 1.37
CA PHE A 573 -3.09 0.32 2.59
C PHE A 573 -3.76 1.04 3.76
N ASP A 574 -4.09 0.29 4.81
CA ASP A 574 -4.31 0.89 6.14
C ASP A 574 -3.11 1.75 6.53
N THR A 575 -3.33 2.76 7.38
CA THR A 575 -2.29 3.73 7.75
C THR A 575 -1.03 3.06 8.32
N VAL A 576 -1.19 1.99 9.12
CA VAL A 576 -0.06 1.23 9.67
C VAL A 576 0.66 0.45 8.58
N ASP A 577 -0.09 -0.35 7.82
CA ASP A 577 0.45 -1.12 6.68
C ASP A 577 1.09 -0.22 5.60
N GLY A 578 0.61 1.01 5.48
CA GLY A 578 1.14 2.00 4.56
C GLY A 578 2.61 2.29 4.84
N VAL A 579 3.06 2.22 6.11
CA VAL A 579 4.46 2.46 6.53
C VAL A 579 5.44 1.54 5.80
N ASN A 580 5.10 0.29 5.59
CA ASN A 580 5.99 -0.70 4.97
C ASN A 580 5.44 -1.31 3.68
N ARG A 581 4.21 -0.95 3.26
CA ARG A 581 3.48 -1.48 2.10
C ARG A 581 3.26 -3.00 2.17
N THR A 582 3.03 -3.52 3.38
CA THR A 582 2.63 -4.92 3.59
C THR A 582 1.14 -5.01 3.91
N LEU A 583 0.64 -6.22 4.17
CA LEU A 583 -0.75 -6.46 4.62
C LEU A 583 -0.79 -7.11 6.01
N HIS A 584 0.34 -7.14 6.73
CA HIS A 584 0.44 -7.84 8.01
C HIS A 584 -0.46 -7.23 9.07
N HIS A 585 -0.62 -5.90 9.10
CA HIS A 585 -1.50 -5.28 10.08
C HIS A 585 -2.96 -5.67 9.81
N GLN A 586 -3.48 -5.42 8.60
CA GLN A 586 -4.88 -5.69 8.27
C GLN A 586 -5.26 -7.18 8.23
N ALA A 587 -4.37 -8.04 7.72
CA ALA A 587 -4.68 -9.45 7.47
C ALA A 587 -4.07 -10.42 8.50
N ALA A 588 -3.25 -9.95 9.44
CA ALA A 588 -2.74 -10.78 10.55
C ALA A 588 -2.97 -10.15 11.93
N VAL A 589 -2.54 -8.91 12.16
CA VAL A 589 -2.62 -8.29 13.51
C VAL A 589 -4.06 -7.98 13.93
N LEU A 590 -4.88 -7.37 13.05
CA LEU A 590 -6.27 -7.06 13.37
C LEU A 590 -7.14 -8.32 13.59
N PRO A 591 -7.08 -9.36 12.73
CA PRO A 591 -7.78 -10.62 12.99
C PRO A 591 -7.32 -11.31 14.27
N ASP A 592 -6.01 -11.32 14.56
CA ASP A 592 -5.48 -11.94 15.77
C ASP A 592 -5.99 -11.25 17.04
N ALA A 593 -5.92 -9.91 17.09
CA ALA A 593 -6.45 -9.14 18.21
C ALA A 593 -7.95 -9.45 18.45
N TRP A 594 -8.72 -9.59 17.36
CA TRP A 594 -10.12 -9.99 17.45
C TRP A 594 -10.30 -11.44 17.91
N PHE A 595 -9.49 -12.38 17.43
CA PHE A 595 -9.52 -13.79 17.86
C PHE A 595 -9.23 -13.97 19.34
N ARG A 596 -8.32 -13.16 19.91
CA ARG A 596 -8.00 -13.17 21.34
C ARG A 596 -9.12 -12.56 22.17
N ALA A 597 -9.79 -11.52 21.65
CA ALA A 597 -10.90 -10.87 22.33
C ALA A 597 -12.22 -11.67 22.28
N SER A 598 -12.44 -12.48 21.24
CA SER A 598 -13.74 -13.13 20.98
C SER A 598 -14.00 -14.42 21.77
N GLY A 599 -12.96 -15.08 22.28
CA GLY A 599 -13.10 -16.34 23.04
C GLY A 599 -13.56 -17.56 22.23
N HIS A 600 -13.78 -17.44 20.91
CA HIS A 600 -14.17 -18.57 20.07
C HIS A 600 -13.06 -19.63 19.99
N ALA A 601 -13.40 -20.92 20.10
CA ALA A 601 -12.42 -22.00 20.04
C ALA A 601 -11.75 -22.13 18.65
N ARG A 602 -12.53 -21.96 17.57
CA ARG A 602 -12.03 -21.90 16.19
C ARG A 602 -11.82 -20.46 15.77
N LYS A 603 -10.72 -20.20 15.05
CA LYS A 603 -10.32 -18.88 14.58
C LYS A 603 -10.61 -18.79 13.09
N ARG A 604 -11.84 -18.39 12.76
CA ARG A 604 -12.35 -18.39 11.40
C ARG A 604 -12.10 -17.05 10.72
N LEU A 605 -11.34 -17.08 9.63
CA LEU A 605 -11.19 -15.96 8.72
C LEU A 605 -11.91 -16.27 7.41
N VAL A 606 -12.74 -15.34 6.94
CA VAL A 606 -13.47 -15.46 5.68
C VAL A 606 -12.96 -14.45 4.68
N ILE A 607 -12.35 -14.93 3.59
CA ILE A 607 -12.03 -14.08 2.44
C ILE A 607 -13.27 -14.00 1.56
N TYR A 608 -13.82 -12.80 1.41
CA TYR A 608 -14.97 -12.54 0.55
C TYR A 608 -14.54 -11.77 -0.71
N ALA A 609 -14.39 -12.49 -1.81
CA ALA A 609 -14.10 -11.92 -3.12
C ALA A 609 -15.40 -11.55 -3.84
N HIS A 610 -15.74 -10.26 -3.78
CA HIS A 610 -16.90 -9.74 -4.52
C HIS A 610 -16.74 -9.94 -6.02
N GLY A 611 -17.86 -9.98 -6.75
CA GLY A 611 -17.84 -9.90 -8.21
C GLY A 611 -17.06 -8.66 -8.65
N GLY A 612 -15.95 -8.86 -9.39
CA GLY A 612 -15.03 -7.81 -9.90
C GLY A 612 -15.63 -6.81 -10.90
N LEU A 613 -16.95 -6.68 -10.86
CA LEU A 613 -17.82 -5.91 -11.74
C LEU A 613 -18.40 -4.67 -11.02
N ASN A 614 -18.20 -4.58 -9.70
CA ASN A 614 -18.69 -3.49 -8.87
C ASN A 614 -17.63 -2.39 -8.70
N SER A 615 -18.06 -1.14 -8.57
CA SER A 615 -17.16 -0.05 -8.15
C SER A 615 -16.62 -0.29 -6.73
N GLU A 616 -15.46 0.30 -6.42
CA GLU A 616 -14.88 0.27 -5.07
C GLU A 616 -15.90 0.75 -4.02
N ALA A 617 -16.57 1.87 -4.29
CA ALA A 617 -17.61 2.42 -3.42
C ALA A 617 -18.77 1.43 -3.20
N GLY A 618 -19.21 0.72 -4.24
CA GLY A 618 -20.23 -0.32 -4.13
C GLY A 618 -19.78 -1.49 -3.26
N ALA A 619 -18.53 -1.94 -3.43
CA ALA A 619 -17.98 -3.03 -2.62
C ALA A 619 -17.79 -2.66 -1.14
N ILE A 620 -17.33 -1.44 -0.85
CA ILE A 620 -17.23 -0.94 0.51
C ILE A 620 -18.62 -0.79 1.14
N LYS A 621 -19.62 -0.29 0.39
CA LYS A 621 -20.99 -0.20 0.88
C LYS A 621 -21.57 -1.57 1.26
N ARG A 622 -21.29 -2.60 0.47
CA ARG A 622 -21.66 -4.00 0.80
C ARG A 622 -20.96 -4.50 2.06
N ALA A 623 -19.64 -4.34 2.14
CA ALA A 623 -18.87 -4.71 3.32
C ALA A 623 -19.45 -4.07 4.60
N ARG A 624 -19.92 -2.82 4.51
CA ARG A 624 -20.58 -2.13 5.64
C ARG A 624 -21.88 -2.78 6.10
N ALA A 625 -22.68 -3.28 5.17
CA ALA A 625 -23.95 -3.94 5.47
C ALA A 625 -23.75 -5.36 6.02
N MET A 626 -22.85 -6.14 5.40
CA MET A 626 -22.70 -7.57 5.71
C MET A 626 -21.74 -7.86 6.85
N GLY A 627 -20.70 -7.06 7.04
CA GLY A 627 -19.57 -7.39 7.92
C GLY A 627 -19.95 -7.71 9.36
N ARG A 628 -20.98 -7.03 9.89
CA ARG A 628 -21.51 -7.25 11.25
C ARG A 628 -22.01 -8.68 11.46
N TYR A 629 -22.64 -9.30 10.46
CA TYR A 629 -23.17 -10.66 10.57
C TYR A 629 -22.04 -11.68 10.64
N PHE A 630 -20.94 -11.46 9.91
CA PHE A 630 -19.76 -12.31 10.02
C PHE A 630 -19.19 -12.27 11.44
N LEU A 631 -18.89 -11.07 11.96
CA LEU A 631 -18.30 -10.93 13.30
C LEU A 631 -19.23 -11.49 14.39
N ALA A 632 -20.53 -11.21 14.33
CA ALA A 632 -21.49 -11.69 15.32
C ALA A 632 -21.63 -13.22 15.35
N ASN A 633 -21.32 -13.91 14.24
CA ASN A 633 -21.35 -15.36 14.13
C ASN A 633 -19.97 -16.01 14.28
N GLY A 634 -18.97 -15.28 14.78
CA GLY A 634 -17.65 -15.84 15.06
C GLY A 634 -16.75 -15.99 13.83
N CYS A 635 -16.99 -15.19 12.79
CA CYS A 635 -16.20 -15.17 11.55
C CYS A 635 -15.59 -13.79 11.32
N TYR A 636 -14.28 -13.70 11.18
CA TYR A 636 -13.61 -12.44 10.81
C TYR A 636 -13.64 -12.26 9.29
N PRO A 637 -14.35 -11.25 8.72
CA PRO A 637 -14.39 -11.08 7.28
C PRO A 637 -13.21 -10.24 6.77
N LEU A 638 -12.65 -10.62 5.63
CA LEU A 638 -11.70 -9.84 4.85
C LEU A 638 -12.19 -9.75 3.40
N PHE A 639 -12.62 -8.57 2.98
CA PHE A 639 -13.20 -8.33 1.66
C PHE A 639 -12.11 -8.04 0.63
N LEU A 640 -12.13 -8.74 -0.51
CA LEU A 640 -11.29 -8.38 -1.64
C LEU A 640 -12.08 -7.47 -2.58
N VAL A 641 -11.54 -6.28 -2.82
CA VAL A 641 -12.17 -5.22 -3.61
C VAL A 641 -11.31 -4.87 -4.81
N TRP A 642 -11.93 -4.76 -5.98
CA TRP A 642 -11.28 -4.40 -7.24
C TRP A 642 -11.66 -2.97 -7.62
N LYS A 643 -10.72 -2.20 -8.20
CA LYS A 643 -10.99 -0.82 -8.62
C LYS A 643 -11.77 -0.70 -9.95
N SER A 644 -12.25 -1.79 -10.53
CA SER A 644 -12.96 -1.79 -11.82
C SER A 644 -14.47 -1.94 -11.63
N GLY A 645 -15.23 -0.88 -11.91
CA GLY A 645 -16.67 -0.96 -12.19
C GLY A 645 -16.94 -1.64 -13.53
N LEU A 646 -16.49 -2.89 -13.68
CA LEU A 646 -16.49 -3.59 -14.96
C LEU A 646 -17.92 -3.85 -15.47
N LEU A 647 -18.92 -4.03 -14.60
CA LEU A 647 -20.33 -4.14 -15.02
C LEU A 647 -20.77 -2.86 -15.71
N GLU A 648 -20.49 -1.71 -15.08
CA GLU A 648 -20.84 -0.39 -15.59
C GLU A 648 -20.08 -0.13 -16.89
N SER A 649 -18.81 -0.52 -16.96
CA SER A 649 -17.97 -0.36 -18.16
C SER A 649 -18.47 -1.20 -19.33
N ILE A 650 -18.84 -2.46 -19.08
CA ILE A 650 -19.45 -3.34 -20.09
C ILE A 650 -20.83 -2.80 -20.48
N GLY A 651 -21.64 -2.37 -19.52
CA GLY A 651 -22.96 -1.78 -19.74
C GLY A 651 -22.90 -0.51 -20.58
N ASN A 652 -21.97 0.40 -20.27
CA ASN A 652 -21.72 1.62 -21.03
C ASN A 652 -21.20 1.30 -22.43
N ALA A 653 -20.26 0.36 -22.56
CA ALA A 653 -19.79 -0.07 -23.87
C ALA A 653 -20.91 -0.66 -24.75
N LEU A 654 -21.87 -1.37 -24.14
CA LEU A 654 -23.08 -1.86 -24.79
C LEU A 654 -24.04 -0.72 -25.17
N ALA A 655 -24.25 0.25 -24.28
CA ALA A 655 -25.15 1.39 -24.50
C ALA A 655 -24.62 2.38 -25.54
N ASP A 656 -23.34 2.73 -25.50
CA ASP A 656 -22.73 3.76 -26.36
C ASP A 656 -22.70 3.35 -27.84
N LYS A 657 -22.66 2.05 -28.12
CA LYS A 657 -22.54 1.52 -29.50
C LYS A 657 -23.87 1.09 -30.11
N ILE A 658 -24.97 1.14 -29.35
CA ILE A 658 -26.31 0.84 -29.84
C ILE A 658 -27.06 2.16 -29.99
N PRO A 659 -27.28 2.67 -31.22
CA PRO A 659 -27.95 3.95 -31.41
C PRO A 659 -29.36 3.92 -30.81
N GLY A 660 -29.71 5.02 -30.12
CA GLY A 660 -30.94 5.22 -29.36
C GLY A 660 -32.19 4.72 -30.11
N THR A 661 -32.64 3.53 -29.73
CA THR A 661 -33.86 2.89 -30.21
C THR A 661 -34.76 2.55 -29.03
N ALA A 662 -34.95 3.53 -28.15
CA ALA A 662 -35.97 3.50 -27.10
C ALA A 662 -37.08 4.49 -27.41
N GLN A 663 -37.62 4.46 -28.64
CA GLN A 663 -38.89 5.09 -28.99
C GLN A 663 -39.44 4.56 -30.33
N ARG A 664 -39.68 3.25 -30.46
CA ARG A 664 -40.61 2.72 -31.47
C ARG A 664 -41.46 1.58 -30.90
N VAL A 665 -42.73 1.95 -30.70
CA VAL A 665 -43.99 1.19 -30.68
C VAL A 665 -43.90 -0.30 -31.04
N GLY A 666 -44.35 -1.14 -30.10
CA GLY A 666 -45.18 -2.34 -30.30
C GLY A 666 -44.76 -3.42 -31.31
N GLY A 667 -44.40 -4.60 -30.78
CA GLY A 667 -44.67 -5.91 -31.38
C GLY A 667 -43.64 -6.46 -32.38
N PHE A 668 -43.11 -7.65 -32.06
CA PHE A 668 -42.45 -8.60 -32.97
C PHE A 668 -41.04 -8.30 -33.53
N ALA A 669 -40.12 -7.74 -32.72
CA ALA A 669 -38.69 -7.69 -33.09
C ALA A 669 -37.71 -7.88 -31.90
N ASP A 670 -38.04 -8.78 -30.96
CA ASP A 670 -37.46 -8.77 -29.60
C ASP A 670 -36.30 -9.76 -29.33
N ALA A 671 -36.09 -10.79 -30.16
CA ALA A 671 -35.03 -11.80 -29.99
C ALA A 671 -33.81 -11.61 -30.91
N ALA A 672 -33.85 -10.62 -31.81
CA ALA A 672 -32.82 -10.41 -32.83
C ALA A 672 -31.59 -9.59 -32.34
N THR A 673 -31.65 -9.01 -31.14
CA THR A 673 -30.61 -8.11 -30.61
C THR A 673 -29.41 -8.87 -30.03
N ASP A 674 -29.65 -10.01 -29.35
CA ASP A 674 -28.58 -10.79 -28.69
C ASP A 674 -27.51 -11.29 -29.68
N PRO A 675 -27.86 -11.90 -30.84
CA PRO A 675 -26.83 -12.31 -31.81
C PRO A 675 -26.04 -11.12 -32.35
N ILE A 676 -26.64 -9.94 -32.47
CA ILE A 676 -25.94 -8.73 -32.90
C ILE A 676 -24.95 -8.31 -31.81
N VAL A 677 -25.38 -8.22 -30.55
CA VAL A 677 -24.53 -7.88 -29.41
C VAL A 677 -23.36 -8.87 -29.27
N GLU A 678 -23.63 -10.18 -29.34
CA GLU A 678 -22.63 -11.24 -29.23
C GLU A 678 -21.59 -11.18 -30.35
N ASN A 679 -21.99 -10.82 -31.57
CA ASN A 679 -21.12 -10.77 -32.74
C ASN A 679 -20.45 -9.42 -32.98
N THR A 680 -20.88 -8.35 -32.29
CA THR A 680 -20.37 -6.98 -32.48
C THR A 680 -19.82 -6.41 -31.17
N VAL A 681 -20.63 -5.67 -30.43
CA VAL A 681 -20.23 -4.87 -29.28
C VAL A 681 -19.64 -5.73 -28.15
N GLY A 682 -20.22 -6.89 -27.88
CA GLY A 682 -19.71 -7.84 -26.90
C GLY A 682 -18.26 -8.26 -27.20
N ARG A 683 -17.97 -8.61 -28.46
CA ARG A 683 -16.63 -9.07 -28.86
C ARG A 683 -15.60 -7.97 -29.07
N PHE A 684 -16.00 -6.81 -29.57
CA PHE A 684 -15.04 -5.74 -29.91
C PHE A 684 -14.87 -4.67 -28.82
N ALA A 685 -15.86 -4.50 -27.94
CA ALA A 685 -15.81 -3.48 -26.89
C ALA A 685 -15.77 -4.08 -25.46
N ALA A 686 -16.60 -5.10 -25.17
CA ALA A 686 -16.67 -5.66 -23.82
C ALA A 686 -15.63 -6.76 -23.53
N ARG A 687 -15.26 -7.58 -24.52
CA ARG A 687 -14.24 -8.64 -24.36
C ARG A 687 -12.86 -8.12 -23.90
N PRO A 688 -12.32 -6.99 -24.42
CA PRO A 688 -11.07 -6.43 -23.92
C PRO A 688 -11.14 -6.12 -22.42
N LEU A 689 -12.24 -5.51 -21.96
CA LEU A 689 -12.46 -5.19 -20.54
C LEU A 689 -12.54 -6.45 -19.66
N TRP A 690 -13.22 -7.49 -20.14
CA TRP A 690 -13.27 -8.80 -19.46
C TRP A 690 -11.89 -9.46 -19.40
N SER A 691 -11.11 -9.34 -20.48
CA SER A 691 -9.78 -9.95 -20.58
C SER A 691 -8.78 -9.22 -19.66
N GLU A 692 -8.84 -7.89 -19.60
CA GLU A 692 -8.09 -7.07 -18.64
C GLU A 692 -8.40 -7.51 -17.19
N MET A 693 -9.66 -7.72 -16.83
CA MET A 693 -10.00 -8.18 -15.47
C MET A 693 -9.38 -9.54 -15.12
N LYS A 694 -9.39 -10.51 -16.04
CA LYS A 694 -8.73 -11.81 -15.82
C LYS A 694 -7.22 -11.65 -15.68
N GLU A 695 -6.61 -10.77 -16.46
CA GLU A 695 -5.19 -10.43 -16.35
C GLU A 695 -4.90 -9.76 -14.99
N ASN A 696 -5.73 -8.82 -14.55
CA ASN A 696 -5.60 -8.15 -13.26
C ASN A 696 -5.65 -9.14 -12.09
N ALA A 697 -6.53 -10.14 -12.16
CA ALA A 697 -6.62 -11.22 -11.18
C ALA A 697 -5.37 -12.11 -11.16
N GLU A 698 -4.79 -12.40 -12.33
CA GLU A 698 -3.51 -13.10 -12.41
C GLU A 698 -2.36 -12.25 -11.86
N LEU A 699 -2.29 -10.97 -12.24
CA LEU A 699 -1.29 -10.03 -11.75
C LEU A 699 -1.35 -9.90 -10.23
N ALA A 700 -2.55 -9.87 -9.64
CA ALA A 700 -2.72 -9.81 -8.19
C ALA A 700 -2.06 -10.99 -7.47
N ALA A 701 -2.00 -12.16 -8.09
CA ALA A 701 -1.38 -13.36 -7.53
C ALA A 701 0.14 -13.46 -7.82
N ARG A 702 0.76 -12.54 -8.57
CA ARG A 702 2.21 -12.58 -8.80
C ARG A 702 3.00 -12.14 -7.55
N SER A 703 4.27 -12.53 -7.49
CA SER A 703 5.13 -12.19 -6.35
C SER A 703 5.23 -10.66 -6.15
N GLY A 704 5.16 -10.22 -4.88
CA GLY A 704 5.17 -8.81 -4.48
C GLY A 704 3.90 -8.02 -4.85
N ARG A 705 2.83 -8.71 -5.23
CA ARG A 705 1.50 -8.13 -5.55
C ARG A 705 0.51 -8.45 -4.42
N GLY A 706 -0.68 -7.88 -4.48
CA GLY A 706 -1.60 -7.87 -3.33
C GLY A 706 -2.02 -9.26 -2.83
N GLY A 707 -2.20 -10.22 -3.73
CA GLY A 707 -2.51 -11.60 -3.37
C GLY A 707 -1.33 -12.36 -2.75
N ASP A 708 -0.10 -12.06 -3.15
CA ASP A 708 1.11 -12.61 -2.55
C ASP A 708 1.34 -12.06 -1.13
N LEU A 709 1.22 -10.74 -0.97
CA LEU A 709 1.28 -10.03 0.32
C LEU A 709 0.20 -10.52 1.29
N LEU A 710 -1.01 -10.78 0.78
CA LEU A 710 -2.10 -11.34 1.58
C LEU A 710 -1.74 -12.75 2.04
N GLY A 711 -1.18 -13.58 1.16
CA GLY A 711 -0.70 -14.92 1.52
C GLY A 711 0.38 -14.89 2.60
N ASP A 712 1.32 -13.95 2.57
CA ASP A 712 2.35 -13.80 3.63
C ASP A 712 1.71 -13.48 4.99
N ALA A 713 0.82 -12.49 5.01
CA ALA A 713 0.12 -12.10 6.24
C ALA A 713 -0.74 -13.24 6.80
N LEU A 714 -1.49 -13.95 5.95
CA LEU A 714 -2.31 -15.08 6.37
C LEU A 714 -1.46 -16.26 6.87
N LYS A 715 -0.27 -16.49 6.28
CA LYS A 715 0.67 -17.51 6.77
C LYS A 715 1.12 -17.17 8.19
N ALA A 716 1.52 -15.91 8.43
CA ALA A 716 1.88 -15.45 9.76
C ALA A 716 0.73 -15.63 10.77
N LEU A 717 -0.50 -15.26 10.38
CA LEU A 717 -1.69 -15.46 11.22
C LEU A 717 -1.93 -16.94 11.53
N ALA A 718 -1.90 -17.81 10.51
CA ALA A 718 -2.13 -19.24 10.65
C ALA A 718 -1.10 -19.90 11.57
N SER A 719 0.18 -19.52 11.48
CA SER A 719 1.24 -20.01 12.36
C SER A 719 0.96 -19.75 13.84
N GLY A 720 0.33 -18.62 14.17
CA GLY A 720 0.00 -18.26 15.56
C GLY A 720 -1.08 -19.13 16.20
N TRP A 721 -1.91 -19.80 15.39
CA TRP A 721 -3.10 -20.53 15.85
C TRP A 721 -3.12 -22.01 15.47
N GLY A 722 -2.23 -22.44 14.57
CA GLY A 722 -2.13 -23.83 14.12
C GLY A 722 -3.47 -24.41 13.64
N ASP A 723 -3.84 -25.57 14.16
CA ASP A 723 -5.08 -26.28 13.78
C ASP A 723 -6.36 -25.58 14.24
N ALA A 724 -6.27 -24.58 15.13
CA ALA A 724 -7.42 -23.76 15.50
C ALA A 724 -7.82 -22.77 14.39
N PHE A 725 -6.89 -22.44 13.48
CA PHE A 725 -7.13 -21.52 12.37
C PHE A 725 -7.87 -22.19 11.21
N GLU A 726 -8.94 -21.53 10.75
CA GLU A 726 -9.76 -21.96 9.63
C GLU A 726 -9.89 -20.82 8.62
N LEU A 727 -9.56 -21.12 7.36
CA LEU A 727 -9.72 -20.21 6.24
C LEU A 727 -10.92 -20.63 5.40
N HIS A 728 -11.83 -19.70 5.16
CA HIS A 728 -13.01 -19.91 4.30
C HIS A 728 -12.99 -18.93 3.15
N LEU A 729 -13.28 -19.41 1.95
CA LEU A 729 -13.27 -18.59 0.74
C LEU A 729 -14.69 -18.45 0.20
N VAL A 730 -15.13 -17.22 -0.06
CA VAL A 730 -16.44 -16.91 -0.66
C VAL A 730 -16.20 -16.06 -1.88
N GLY A 731 -16.67 -16.51 -3.05
CA GLY A 731 -16.45 -15.83 -4.33
C GLY A 731 -17.73 -15.67 -5.12
N HIS A 732 -18.11 -14.44 -5.44
CA HIS A 732 -19.23 -14.15 -6.34
C HIS A 732 -18.73 -13.84 -7.75
N SER A 733 -19.36 -14.40 -8.79
CA SER A 733 -19.09 -14.04 -10.19
C SER A 733 -17.58 -14.14 -10.52
N ALA A 734 -16.94 -13.05 -10.94
CA ALA A 734 -15.50 -13.00 -11.23
C ALA A 734 -14.61 -13.22 -10.00
N GLY A 735 -15.15 -13.15 -8.78
CA GLY A 735 -14.48 -13.55 -7.55
C GLY A 735 -14.02 -15.02 -7.59
N SER A 736 -14.68 -15.89 -8.37
CA SER A 736 -14.20 -17.26 -8.59
C SER A 736 -12.89 -17.34 -9.38
N ILE A 737 -12.58 -16.35 -10.21
CA ILE A 737 -11.32 -16.27 -10.94
C ILE A 737 -10.22 -15.80 -9.98
N ALA A 738 -10.51 -14.77 -9.19
CA ALA A 738 -9.59 -14.27 -8.18
C ALA A 738 -9.19 -15.34 -7.15
N LEU A 739 -10.17 -16.02 -6.56
CA LEU A 739 -9.93 -17.07 -5.57
C LEU A 739 -9.15 -18.25 -6.17
N GLY A 740 -9.45 -18.67 -7.39
CA GLY A 740 -8.71 -19.76 -8.04
C GLY A 740 -7.21 -19.43 -8.22
N ARG A 741 -6.88 -18.17 -8.51
CA ARG A 741 -5.48 -17.71 -8.56
C ARG A 741 -4.85 -17.63 -7.16
N LEU A 742 -5.59 -17.17 -6.16
CA LEU A 742 -5.11 -17.09 -4.78
C LEU A 742 -4.88 -18.47 -4.15
N ILE A 743 -5.73 -19.45 -4.44
CA ILE A 743 -5.54 -20.83 -3.95
C ILE A 743 -4.18 -21.38 -4.38
N ALA A 744 -3.78 -21.17 -5.64
CA ALA A 744 -2.46 -21.60 -6.11
C ALA A 744 -1.30 -20.93 -5.32
N ASN A 745 -1.46 -19.66 -4.95
CA ASN A 745 -0.51 -18.98 -4.08
C ASN A 745 -0.52 -19.55 -2.65
N PHE A 746 -1.70 -19.82 -2.11
CA PHE A 746 -1.88 -20.35 -0.76
C PHE A 746 -1.28 -21.75 -0.62
N THR A 747 -1.44 -22.62 -1.63
CA THR A 747 -0.75 -23.91 -1.68
C THR A 747 0.77 -23.74 -1.65
N GLY A 748 1.31 -22.74 -2.37
CA GLY A 748 2.75 -22.43 -2.32
C GLY A 748 3.25 -21.95 -0.95
N LYS A 749 2.34 -21.56 -0.03
CA LYS A 749 2.62 -21.03 1.30
C LYS A 749 2.13 -21.92 2.44
N ASP A 750 1.77 -23.18 2.13
CA ASP A 750 1.22 -24.17 3.08
C ASP A 750 -0.10 -23.73 3.77
N LEU A 751 -0.86 -22.84 3.12
CA LEU A 751 -2.14 -22.34 3.62
C LEU A 751 -3.34 -23.19 3.18
N ASP A 752 -3.17 -24.04 2.18
CA ASP A 752 -4.22 -24.90 1.63
C ASP A 752 -4.80 -25.87 2.67
N ARG A 753 -3.98 -26.38 3.59
CA ARG A 753 -4.44 -27.23 4.72
C ARG A 753 -5.41 -26.53 5.68
N HIS A 754 -5.39 -25.20 5.71
CA HIS A 754 -6.29 -24.40 6.53
C HIS A 754 -7.59 -24.04 5.81
N ILE A 755 -7.69 -24.26 4.49
CA ILE A 755 -8.92 -24.01 3.72
C ILE A 755 -9.97 -25.05 4.11
N ARG A 756 -11.03 -24.62 4.81
CA ARG A 756 -12.11 -25.50 5.28
C ARG A 756 -13.33 -25.51 4.37
N SER A 757 -13.58 -24.44 3.62
CA SER A 757 -14.67 -24.41 2.65
C SER A 757 -14.46 -23.36 1.57
N VAL A 758 -14.95 -23.66 0.37
CA VAL A 758 -15.03 -22.72 -0.75
C VAL A 758 -16.48 -22.60 -1.20
N HIS A 759 -17.04 -21.39 -1.18
CA HIS A 759 -18.40 -21.10 -1.60
C HIS A 759 -18.36 -20.19 -2.83
N LEU A 760 -18.92 -20.65 -3.94
CA LEU A 760 -18.96 -19.87 -5.18
C LEU A 760 -20.41 -19.56 -5.58
N TYR A 761 -20.70 -18.28 -5.75
CA TYR A 761 -22.00 -17.79 -6.18
C TYR A 761 -21.91 -17.36 -7.65
N ALA A 762 -22.74 -17.96 -8.51
CA ALA A 762 -22.76 -17.72 -9.95
C ALA A 762 -21.33 -17.59 -10.56
N PRO A 763 -20.42 -18.57 -10.37
CA PRO A 763 -19.01 -18.44 -10.72
C PRO A 763 -18.83 -18.15 -12.22
N ALA A 764 -18.15 -17.04 -12.53
CA ALA A 764 -17.97 -16.58 -13.91
C ALA A 764 -16.69 -17.11 -14.56
N CYS A 765 -15.97 -18.02 -13.91
CA CYS A 765 -14.80 -18.69 -14.48
C CYS A 765 -15.21 -19.77 -15.50
N THR A 766 -14.35 -19.99 -16.50
CA THR A 766 -14.53 -21.11 -17.44
C THR A 766 -14.37 -22.45 -16.71
N VAL A 767 -14.97 -23.51 -17.25
CA VAL A 767 -14.78 -24.86 -16.72
C VAL A 767 -13.31 -25.30 -16.82
N ASP A 768 -12.60 -24.89 -17.88
CA ASP A 768 -11.15 -25.12 -18.01
C ASP A 768 -10.36 -24.46 -16.88
N PHE A 769 -10.68 -23.20 -16.53
CA PHE A 769 -10.09 -22.54 -15.36
C PHE A 769 -10.40 -23.33 -14.08
N ALA A 770 -11.63 -23.82 -13.93
CA ALA A 770 -12.02 -24.59 -12.75
C ALA A 770 -11.24 -25.92 -12.62
N ASN A 771 -11.03 -26.61 -13.73
CA ASN A 771 -10.19 -27.81 -13.81
C ASN A 771 -8.73 -27.54 -13.43
N ARG A 772 -8.21 -26.33 -13.68
CA ARG A 772 -6.82 -25.98 -13.36
C ARG A 772 -6.63 -25.52 -11.92
N HIS A 773 -7.65 -24.93 -11.31
CA HIS A 773 -7.49 -24.21 -10.04
C HIS A 773 -8.27 -24.81 -8.85
N TYR A 774 -9.39 -25.50 -9.09
CA TYR A 774 -10.20 -26.10 -8.03
C TYR A 774 -10.13 -27.63 -8.05
N ALA A 775 -10.36 -28.25 -9.22
CA ALA A 775 -10.39 -29.70 -9.37
C ALA A 775 -9.12 -30.46 -8.93
N PRO A 776 -7.88 -29.91 -9.03
CA PRO A 776 -6.68 -30.64 -8.65
C PRO A 776 -6.55 -30.91 -7.15
N SER A 777 -7.35 -30.24 -6.31
CA SER A 777 -7.32 -30.41 -4.86
C SER A 777 -8.58 -31.16 -4.37
N PRO A 778 -8.43 -32.45 -3.97
CA PRO A 778 -9.52 -33.23 -3.37
C PRO A 778 -10.16 -32.53 -2.17
N ALA A 779 -9.34 -31.93 -1.30
CA ALA A 779 -9.80 -31.23 -0.11
C ALA A 779 -10.69 -30.01 -0.45
N ILE A 780 -10.37 -29.30 -1.53
CA ILE A 780 -11.20 -28.21 -2.03
C ILE A 780 -12.48 -28.77 -2.65
N MET A 781 -12.40 -29.80 -3.50
CA MET A 781 -13.58 -30.39 -4.16
C MET A 781 -14.58 -30.98 -3.15
N ASP A 782 -14.09 -31.60 -2.07
CA ASP A 782 -14.90 -32.14 -0.97
C ASP A 782 -15.61 -31.05 -0.15
N ASN A 783 -15.15 -29.79 -0.22
CA ASN A 783 -15.70 -28.67 0.53
C ASN A 783 -16.08 -27.48 -0.39
N LEU A 784 -16.31 -27.77 -1.67
CA LEU A 784 -16.78 -26.81 -2.66
C LEU A 784 -18.31 -26.78 -2.65
N TYR A 785 -18.88 -25.59 -2.48
CA TYR A 785 -20.30 -25.31 -2.52
C TYR A 785 -20.58 -24.35 -3.68
N LEU A 786 -21.59 -24.68 -4.48
CA LEU A 786 -21.98 -23.89 -5.64
C LEU A 786 -23.44 -23.43 -5.47
N ASP A 787 -23.67 -22.15 -5.60
CA ASP A 787 -25.01 -21.57 -5.68
C ASP A 787 -25.15 -20.90 -7.06
N ILE A 788 -26.03 -21.46 -7.91
CA ILE A 788 -26.22 -21.04 -9.30
C ILE A 788 -27.71 -20.82 -9.61
N LEU A 789 -28.03 -20.00 -10.60
CA LEU A 789 -29.40 -19.89 -11.08
C LEU A 789 -29.76 -21.08 -11.97
N SER A 790 -31.05 -21.39 -12.06
CA SER A 790 -31.56 -22.30 -13.09
C SER A 790 -31.36 -21.69 -14.48
N ASP A 791 -31.25 -22.54 -15.48
CA ASP A 791 -31.08 -22.12 -16.87
C ASP A 791 -32.24 -21.24 -17.37
N ALA A 792 -33.45 -21.48 -16.87
CA ALA A 792 -34.62 -20.64 -17.14
C ALA A 792 -34.49 -19.24 -16.52
N ARG A 793 -33.92 -19.11 -15.32
CA ARG A 793 -33.67 -17.81 -14.67
C ARG A 793 -32.51 -17.06 -15.33
N GLU A 794 -31.42 -17.74 -15.68
CA GLU A 794 -30.28 -17.16 -16.41
C GLU A 794 -30.71 -16.57 -17.77
N ARG A 795 -31.66 -17.20 -18.46
CA ARG A 795 -32.23 -16.69 -19.73
C ARG A 795 -33.28 -15.60 -19.58
N ASP A 796 -33.86 -15.45 -18.39
CA ASP A 796 -34.81 -14.39 -18.07
C ASP A 796 -34.12 -13.13 -17.49
N ASP A 797 -32.86 -13.27 -17.05
CA ASP A 797 -32.03 -12.16 -16.58
C ASP A 797 -31.55 -11.24 -17.74
N ASN A 798 -30.86 -10.15 -17.44
CA ASN A 798 -30.37 -9.20 -18.43
C ASN A 798 -29.11 -8.45 -17.98
N VAL A 799 -28.33 -7.96 -18.95
CA VAL A 799 -27.25 -6.98 -18.72
C VAL A 799 -27.70 -5.63 -19.27
N VAL A 800 -27.91 -4.67 -18.36
CA VAL A 800 -28.39 -3.29 -18.62
C VAL A 800 -29.61 -3.19 -19.55
N SER A 801 -30.47 -4.21 -19.53
CA SER A 801 -31.65 -4.36 -20.42
C SER A 801 -31.34 -4.40 -21.92
N ILE A 802 -30.06 -4.46 -22.30
CA ILE A 802 -29.59 -4.52 -23.68
C ILE A 802 -29.39 -5.97 -24.11
N TYR A 803 -28.63 -6.73 -23.32
CA TYR A 803 -28.45 -8.17 -23.52
C TYR A 803 -29.49 -8.89 -22.66
N ARG A 804 -30.37 -9.69 -23.26
CA ARG A 804 -31.58 -10.22 -22.60
C ARG A 804 -31.37 -11.60 -21.97
N LYS A 805 -30.14 -11.87 -21.56
CA LYS A 805 -29.75 -13.01 -20.73
C LYS A 805 -28.78 -12.51 -19.67
N SER A 806 -28.44 -13.38 -18.73
CA SER A 806 -27.48 -13.08 -17.69
C SER A 806 -26.09 -12.72 -18.22
N LEU A 807 -25.29 -12.16 -17.32
CA LEU A 807 -23.88 -11.91 -17.58
C LEU A 807 -23.10 -13.20 -17.91
N LEU A 808 -23.44 -14.34 -17.30
CA LEU A 808 -22.75 -15.60 -17.58
C LEU A 808 -22.96 -16.06 -19.02
N TYR A 809 -24.17 -15.86 -19.57
CA TYR A 809 -24.43 -16.08 -20.99
C TYR A 809 -23.65 -15.12 -21.88
N LEU A 810 -23.54 -13.84 -21.51
CA LEU A 810 -22.74 -12.87 -22.25
C LEU A 810 -21.26 -13.27 -22.28
N VAL A 811 -20.72 -13.70 -21.12
CA VAL A 811 -19.35 -14.19 -21.00
C VAL A 811 -19.14 -15.40 -21.90
N SER A 812 -19.99 -16.42 -21.76
CA SER A 812 -19.98 -17.64 -22.58
C SER A 812 -20.01 -17.34 -24.07
N ASN A 813 -20.94 -16.50 -24.52
CA ASN A 813 -21.24 -16.33 -25.93
C ASN A 813 -20.37 -15.27 -26.62
N ALA A 814 -19.81 -14.30 -25.89
CA ALA A 814 -19.18 -13.13 -26.50
C ALA A 814 -17.84 -12.70 -25.88
N LEU A 815 -17.63 -12.87 -24.57
CA LEU A 815 -16.46 -12.28 -23.90
C LEU A 815 -15.26 -13.23 -23.80
N GLU A 816 -15.47 -14.54 -23.94
CA GLU A 816 -14.38 -15.49 -24.09
C GLU A 816 -13.79 -15.51 -25.51
N ALA A 817 -12.62 -16.13 -25.67
CA ALA A 817 -11.93 -16.20 -26.97
C ALA A 817 -12.81 -16.90 -28.02
N ASP A 818 -13.38 -18.04 -27.62
CA ASP A 818 -14.37 -18.77 -28.38
C ASP A 818 -15.80 -18.42 -27.95
N LYS A 819 -16.76 -18.59 -28.85
CA LYS A 819 -18.19 -18.48 -28.52
C LYS A 819 -18.64 -19.72 -27.78
N ARG A 820 -19.67 -19.59 -26.94
CA ARG A 820 -20.33 -20.71 -26.24
C ARG A 820 -19.33 -21.57 -25.46
N VAL A 821 -18.42 -20.90 -24.75
CA VAL A 821 -17.48 -21.54 -23.82
C VAL A 821 -18.21 -21.90 -22.54
N PRO A 822 -18.03 -23.12 -21.99
CA PRO A 822 -18.69 -23.51 -20.76
C PRO A 822 -18.18 -22.69 -19.57
N ILE A 823 -19.10 -21.99 -18.91
CA ILE A 823 -18.87 -21.19 -17.70
C ILE A 823 -19.44 -21.94 -16.50
N LEU A 824 -18.65 -22.10 -15.44
CA LEU A 824 -18.97 -22.99 -14.31
C LEU A 824 -20.33 -22.67 -13.67
N GLY A 825 -20.72 -21.40 -13.62
CA GLY A 825 -21.98 -20.97 -13.03
C GLY A 825 -23.24 -21.29 -13.85
N LEU A 826 -23.11 -21.73 -15.12
CA LEU A 826 -24.26 -22.08 -15.94
C LEU A 826 -24.75 -23.50 -15.61
N ALA A 827 -26.05 -23.65 -15.31
CA ALA A 827 -26.66 -24.95 -15.00
C ALA A 827 -26.41 -26.02 -16.09
N ASN A 828 -26.30 -25.60 -17.37
CA ASN A 828 -26.04 -26.47 -18.51
C ASN A 828 -24.67 -27.19 -18.44
N VAL A 829 -23.71 -26.71 -17.64
CA VAL A 829 -22.44 -27.44 -17.41
C VAL A 829 -22.70 -28.80 -16.77
N PHE A 830 -23.73 -28.89 -15.94
CA PHE A 830 -24.12 -30.09 -15.19
C PHE A 830 -25.21 -30.91 -15.89
N ASP A 831 -25.58 -30.55 -17.13
CA ASP A 831 -26.52 -31.30 -17.96
C ASP A 831 -25.73 -32.10 -19.02
N HIS A 832 -25.78 -33.43 -18.92
CA HIS A 832 -25.07 -34.32 -19.84
C HIS A 832 -25.65 -34.28 -21.26
N ASP A 833 -26.91 -33.89 -21.42
CA ASP A 833 -27.63 -33.88 -22.69
C ASP A 833 -27.51 -32.52 -23.42
N TYR A 834 -26.99 -31.50 -22.73
CA TYR A 834 -26.82 -30.17 -23.33
C TYR A 834 -25.69 -30.15 -24.36
N ASN A 835 -26.06 -29.87 -25.62
CA ASN A 835 -25.15 -29.82 -26.78
C ASN A 835 -24.94 -28.41 -27.35
N GLY A 836 -25.40 -27.36 -26.65
CA GLY A 836 -25.35 -25.97 -27.11
C GLY A 836 -23.98 -25.27 -26.97
N TRP A 837 -22.90 -26.02 -26.79
CA TRP A 837 -21.52 -25.49 -26.69
C TRP A 837 -20.90 -25.25 -28.08
N ASN A 838 -19.63 -24.82 -28.14
CA ASN A 838 -18.91 -24.57 -29.40
C ASN A 838 -18.63 -25.82 -30.26
N GLY A 839 -18.77 -27.03 -29.67
CA GLY A 839 -18.49 -28.29 -30.34
C GLY A 839 -17.01 -28.61 -30.58
N SER A 840 -16.06 -27.89 -29.95
CA SER A 840 -14.64 -28.19 -30.09
C SER A 840 -14.25 -29.43 -29.27
N PRO A 841 -13.27 -30.25 -29.72
CA PRO A 841 -12.75 -31.38 -28.95
C PRO A 841 -12.28 -30.97 -27.54
N ASP A 842 -11.57 -29.85 -27.44
CA ASP A 842 -11.07 -29.29 -26.17
C ASP A 842 -12.22 -29.01 -25.18
N THR A 843 -13.38 -28.58 -25.67
CA THR A 843 -14.56 -28.30 -24.83
C THR A 843 -15.19 -29.57 -24.30
N ALA A 844 -15.26 -30.61 -25.13
CA ALA A 844 -15.75 -31.92 -24.70
C ALA A 844 -14.85 -32.52 -23.61
N GLU A 845 -13.53 -32.47 -23.81
CA GLU A 845 -12.54 -32.92 -22.82
C GLU A 845 -12.64 -32.12 -21.52
N THR A 846 -12.71 -30.80 -21.61
CA THR A 846 -12.84 -29.90 -20.45
C THR A 846 -14.08 -30.23 -19.61
N LEU A 847 -15.24 -30.43 -20.26
CA LEU A 847 -16.48 -30.79 -19.58
C LEU A 847 -16.41 -32.19 -18.96
N ALA A 848 -15.84 -33.16 -19.68
CA ALA A 848 -15.67 -34.52 -19.16
C ALA A 848 -14.80 -34.52 -17.90
N ASN A 849 -13.65 -33.83 -17.93
CA ASN A 849 -12.74 -33.73 -16.79
C ASN A 849 -13.43 -33.12 -15.56
N TRP A 850 -14.18 -32.03 -15.74
CA TRP A 850 -14.90 -31.40 -14.63
C TRP A 850 -16.02 -32.28 -14.09
N ARG A 851 -16.82 -32.88 -14.95
CA ARG A 851 -17.94 -33.75 -14.55
C ARG A 851 -17.44 -34.98 -13.79
N ASN A 852 -16.36 -35.60 -14.26
CA ASN A 852 -15.71 -36.71 -13.56
C ASN A 852 -15.23 -36.30 -12.16
N ALA A 853 -14.59 -35.13 -12.04
CA ALA A 853 -14.16 -34.61 -10.75
C ALA A 853 -15.36 -34.29 -9.82
N ALA A 854 -16.40 -33.67 -10.37
CA ALA A 854 -17.62 -33.34 -9.63
C ALA A 854 -18.34 -34.61 -9.11
N GLU A 855 -18.45 -35.64 -9.94
CA GLU A 855 -19.04 -36.93 -9.57
C GLU A 855 -18.19 -37.67 -8.53
N ALA A 856 -16.87 -37.74 -8.73
CA ALA A 856 -15.95 -38.40 -7.81
C ALA A 856 -16.04 -37.82 -6.38
N HIS A 857 -16.28 -36.51 -6.28
CA HIS A 857 -16.40 -35.79 -5.00
C HIS A 857 -17.84 -35.53 -4.56
N ARG A 858 -18.84 -36.06 -5.26
CA ARG A 858 -20.28 -35.91 -4.92
C ARG A 858 -20.73 -34.44 -4.82
N LEU A 859 -20.25 -33.60 -5.73
CA LEU A 859 -20.51 -32.16 -5.73
C LEU A 859 -22.00 -31.85 -5.88
N GLU A 860 -22.81 -32.75 -6.44
CA GLU A 860 -24.27 -32.61 -6.55
C GLU A 860 -24.95 -32.37 -5.20
N LYS A 861 -24.39 -32.88 -4.10
CA LYS A 861 -24.92 -32.67 -2.74
C LYS A 861 -24.66 -31.25 -2.20
N ARG A 862 -23.76 -30.51 -2.85
CA ARG A 862 -23.32 -29.16 -2.48
C ARG A 862 -23.59 -28.14 -3.60
N LEU A 863 -24.35 -28.54 -4.63
CA LEU A 863 -24.81 -27.69 -5.72
C LEU A 863 -26.26 -27.29 -5.46
N THR A 864 -26.50 -25.99 -5.28
CA THR A 864 -27.83 -25.40 -5.15
C THR A 864 -28.20 -24.71 -6.45
N ARG A 865 -29.32 -25.12 -7.06
CA ARG A 865 -29.90 -24.49 -8.25
C ARG A 865 -31.12 -23.68 -7.83
N HIS A 866 -31.03 -22.36 -8.00
CA HIS A 866 -32.06 -21.40 -7.63
C HIS A 866 -33.02 -21.19 -8.80
N ASP A 867 -34.27 -21.63 -8.64
CA ASP A 867 -35.32 -21.49 -9.67
C ASP A 867 -36.36 -20.41 -9.31
N ASN A 868 -36.29 -19.86 -8.10
CA ASN A 868 -37.17 -18.81 -7.63
C ASN A 868 -37.00 -17.53 -8.47
N ASP A 869 -38.09 -16.78 -8.69
CA ASP A 869 -38.05 -15.50 -9.40
C ASP A 869 -37.49 -14.36 -8.55
N ARG A 870 -37.45 -14.53 -7.22
CA ARG A 870 -37.04 -13.51 -6.25
C ARG A 870 -36.18 -14.06 -5.11
N PHE A 871 -35.29 -13.20 -4.61
CA PHE A 871 -34.49 -13.38 -3.40
C PHE A 871 -34.95 -12.44 -2.30
N PHE A 872 -34.74 -12.83 -1.04
CA PHE A 872 -34.99 -11.97 0.10
C PHE A 872 -33.79 -11.06 0.34
N ALA A 873 -33.94 -9.77 0.04
CA ALA A 873 -32.95 -8.76 0.41
C ALA A 873 -33.06 -8.32 1.87
N ARG A 874 -34.27 -8.47 2.44
CA ARG A 874 -34.54 -8.29 3.87
C ARG A 874 -35.67 -9.20 4.33
N ARG A 875 -35.49 -9.77 5.52
CA ARG A 875 -36.43 -10.66 6.18
C ARG A 875 -36.54 -10.33 7.67
N GLY A 876 -37.74 -10.00 8.15
CA GLY A 876 -38.02 -9.90 9.58
C GLY A 876 -37.22 -8.86 10.37
N ALA A 877 -36.73 -7.80 9.73
CA ALA A 877 -36.02 -6.72 10.43
C ALA A 877 -36.97 -5.90 11.32
N VAL A 878 -36.53 -5.54 12.53
CA VAL A 878 -37.33 -4.77 13.49
C VAL A 878 -37.78 -3.45 12.84
N ASN A 879 -39.10 -3.24 12.74
CA ASN A 879 -39.76 -2.08 12.12
C ASN A 879 -39.62 -1.94 10.60
N ALA A 880 -39.33 -3.01 9.85
CA ALA A 880 -39.33 -2.96 8.38
C ALA A 880 -39.92 -4.22 7.73
N ALA A 881 -40.76 -4.03 6.71
CA ALA A 881 -41.36 -5.14 5.95
C ALA A 881 -40.30 -5.91 5.15
N ASP A 882 -40.58 -7.19 4.88
CA ASP A 882 -39.76 -8.01 3.98
C ASP A 882 -39.57 -7.32 2.63
N LYS A 883 -38.36 -7.41 2.07
CA LYS A 883 -38.03 -6.88 0.76
C LYS A 883 -37.55 -8.02 -0.13
N LEU A 884 -38.27 -8.23 -1.22
CA LEU A 884 -37.91 -9.17 -2.27
C LEU A 884 -37.28 -8.42 -3.45
N GLU A 885 -36.21 -8.96 -4.01
CA GLU A 885 -35.56 -8.48 -5.22
C GLU A 885 -35.58 -9.57 -6.28
N ARG A 886 -35.54 -9.21 -7.56
CA ARG A 886 -35.53 -10.19 -8.65
C ARG A 886 -34.27 -11.08 -8.54
N ALA A 887 -34.44 -12.38 -8.66
CA ALA A 887 -33.31 -13.29 -8.78
C ALA A 887 -32.57 -12.99 -10.08
N ALA A 888 -31.32 -12.59 -9.96
CA ALA A 888 -30.46 -12.18 -11.06
C ALA A 888 -29.00 -12.54 -10.73
N HIS A 889 -28.13 -12.55 -11.73
CA HIS A 889 -26.71 -12.85 -11.57
C HIS A 889 -26.04 -12.02 -10.46
N GLY A 890 -26.40 -10.73 -10.36
CA GLY A 890 -25.88 -9.81 -9.33
C GLY A 890 -26.52 -9.96 -7.95
N GLY A 891 -27.62 -10.71 -7.82
CA GLY A 891 -28.48 -10.72 -6.64
C GLY A 891 -28.02 -11.61 -5.48
N PHE A 892 -27.04 -12.50 -5.69
CA PHE A 892 -26.57 -13.41 -4.64
C PHE A 892 -25.97 -12.69 -3.42
N ASP A 893 -25.24 -11.60 -3.64
CA ASP A 893 -24.66 -10.76 -2.56
C ASP A 893 -25.75 -10.06 -1.72
N ASN A 894 -26.98 -9.96 -2.23
CA ASN A 894 -28.14 -9.38 -1.57
C ASN A 894 -29.05 -10.40 -0.91
N ASP A 895 -28.89 -11.69 -1.19
CA ASP A 895 -29.80 -12.71 -0.68
C ASP A 895 -29.42 -13.12 0.76
N VAL A 896 -30.26 -12.70 1.71
CA VAL A 896 -30.07 -13.00 3.14
C VAL A 896 -30.09 -14.50 3.41
N ASP A 897 -30.84 -15.29 2.63
CA ASP A 897 -30.93 -16.74 2.82
C ASP A 897 -29.66 -17.44 2.32
N VAL A 898 -29.06 -16.98 1.20
CA VAL A 898 -27.80 -17.52 0.67
C VAL A 898 -26.63 -17.21 1.61
N ILE A 899 -26.52 -15.95 2.06
CA ILE A 899 -25.46 -15.54 2.99
C ILE A 899 -25.65 -16.23 4.35
N GLY A 900 -26.89 -16.33 4.83
CA GLY A 900 -27.22 -17.05 6.07
C GLY A 900 -26.77 -18.51 6.01
N LYS A 901 -27.18 -19.25 4.97
CA LYS A 901 -26.76 -20.65 4.75
C LYS A 901 -25.25 -20.81 4.65
N THR A 902 -24.57 -19.85 4.04
CA THR A 902 -23.10 -19.87 3.94
C THR A 902 -22.45 -19.76 5.31
N LEU A 903 -22.92 -18.84 6.16
CA LEU A 903 -22.45 -18.71 7.53
C LEU A 903 -22.78 -19.95 8.37
N GLU A 904 -23.95 -20.58 8.19
CA GLU A 904 -24.30 -21.84 8.85
C GLU A 904 -23.34 -22.97 8.44
N ARG A 905 -23.01 -23.08 7.15
CA ARG A 905 -22.01 -24.04 6.64
C ARG A 905 -20.61 -23.80 7.23
N ILE A 906 -20.19 -22.53 7.32
CA ILE A 906 -18.88 -22.14 7.85
C ILE A 906 -18.79 -22.43 9.36
N THR A 907 -19.83 -22.08 10.12
CA THR A 907 -19.85 -22.22 11.58
C THR A 907 -20.16 -23.65 12.03
N GLY A 908 -20.87 -24.42 11.20
CA GLY A 908 -21.40 -25.75 11.52
C GLY A 908 -22.54 -25.71 12.54
N ALA A 909 -23.17 -24.55 12.76
CA ALA A 909 -24.19 -24.33 13.77
C ALA A 909 -25.24 -23.31 13.32
N ALA A 910 -26.34 -23.22 14.06
CA ALA A 910 -27.32 -22.15 13.88
C ALA A 910 -26.70 -20.78 14.18
N LEU A 911 -27.10 -19.76 13.42
CA LEU A 911 -26.55 -18.41 13.55
C LEU A 911 -26.94 -17.76 14.88
N VAL A 912 -25.94 -17.20 15.57
CA VAL A 912 -26.12 -16.34 16.74
C VAL A 912 -26.86 -15.06 16.34
N MET A 913 -26.48 -14.49 15.19
CA MET A 913 -27.19 -13.36 14.58
C MET A 913 -27.63 -13.77 13.18
N PRO A 914 -28.93 -14.00 12.94
CA PRO A 914 -29.45 -14.26 11.61
C PRO A 914 -29.15 -13.10 10.66
N VAL A 915 -28.89 -13.41 9.39
CA VAL A 915 -28.78 -12.39 8.34
C VAL A 915 -30.19 -11.94 7.98
N THR A 916 -30.54 -10.70 8.31
CA THR A 916 -31.93 -10.21 8.18
C THR A 916 -32.09 -9.06 7.22
N ASP A 917 -31.04 -8.31 6.92
CA ASP A 917 -31.11 -7.09 6.10
C ASP A 917 -29.78 -6.82 5.38
N LEU A 918 -29.82 -6.85 4.05
CA LEU A 918 -28.76 -6.46 3.13
C LEU A 918 -29.23 -5.36 2.16
N VAL A 919 -30.36 -4.71 2.44
CA VAL A 919 -31.02 -3.74 1.55
C VAL A 919 -30.21 -2.45 1.41
N GLY A 920 -30.14 -1.95 0.18
CA GLY A 920 -29.45 -0.70 -0.12
C GLY A 920 -28.06 -0.93 -0.70
N PHE A 921 -27.69 -2.19 -0.92
CA PHE A 921 -26.84 -2.55 -2.04
C PHE A 921 -27.72 -2.84 -3.27
#